data_AF-A0A7X6PFA7-F1
#
_entry.id   AF-A0A7X6PFA7-F1
#
_cell.length_a   1.000
_cell.length_b   1.000
_cell.length_c   1.000
_cell.angle_alpha   90.00
_cell.angle_beta   90.00
_cell.angle_gamma   90.00
#
_symmetry.space_group_name_H-M   'P 1'
#
loop_
_entity.id
_entity.type
_entity.pdbx_description
1 polymer ?
#
loop_
_entity_poly.entity_id
_entity_poly.type
_entity_poly.pdbx_seq_one_letter_code
_entity_poly.pdbx_strand_id
1 'polypeptide(L)'
;MVNFQKGSHWARWDLHVHTPFSTLNNNFGNPDDELVWDEYISELFHKAFDLEIACIGITDYFSIKGYRKVSHILMNHERMEKIFEGNNQLVDYAKSVLLLPNIELRLNTFVGDCSVNYHVIFSEELEADEIETNFLERLTCSVDKVKDIGTEDVSLKEININKIGRKLKQEQGFPGTDYLVGLQNITVNHEDVSKQLNKDEFKSKHIIVLPCDEDLSRLDWAGRDHLTRKGIIKSCHAFFTSNPSTVEWALGKKSPTVESYIYEFGRLRPCLHGSDAHGYPELFNPDGQRYCWIKALPTFNGLFQILSEPKDRIRIQQEKPDYKDSYKLIDYVQIEDEKVQSDKIFLNENLNCLIGGRSTGKSLLLYNMATAIDQKQVVSKAEQTINSKLWNLNNVIVFWNDGAINSGDGLKKIIYIPQGHLNLLLNSGEQVTEIDTLIQSIICQDEKIKTMHDEFRHNLSSIDVQITKEISNLLGANTELSEIEDKYSEHGSVIDIQREIDNKKELLQKSENQTAEIEHLIERLTASKKAKGDLDQTLRLKEFDRQLLSESKIVVDRNSLEKIKSESVITKLMNFCDEFDILIESKFGILREELLATLSQEINEINEKIKESGNAITALDQEIASNQETSLLTSQINSLIDKKAQADLILKSIEEKRKEREQILDRIIGLISMFESNTDDFCNVINSTVTQTDDTKLLFSLQKSIREIAFSQAVKDNFDNRKLRGSSFNAILEAESSHSTSLMKSLIIEILEPKELSLKTSILKESAIKSITQNFVKVNYDVTMEND
;
A
#
# COMPACT_ATOMS: atom_id res chain seq x y z
N MET A 1 -33.90 -11.91 7.17
CA MET A 1 -33.90 -13.38 6.94
C MET A 1 -32.46 -13.83 6.81
N VAL A 2 -32.08 -14.89 7.53
CA VAL A 2 -30.74 -15.49 7.41
C VAL A 2 -30.59 -16.12 6.02
N ASN A 3 -29.72 -15.56 5.18
CA ASN A 3 -29.46 -16.11 3.86
C ASN A 3 -28.31 -17.14 3.93
N PHE A 4 -28.67 -18.41 4.07
CA PHE A 4 -27.72 -19.54 4.11
C PHE A 4 -26.84 -19.66 2.85
N GLN A 5 -27.25 -19.09 1.71
CA GLN A 5 -26.52 -19.20 0.45
C GLN A 5 -25.24 -18.35 0.40
N LYS A 6 -25.08 -17.36 1.29
CA LYS A 6 -23.85 -16.56 1.44
C LYS A 6 -22.76 -17.23 2.30
N GLY A 7 -23.05 -18.38 2.90
CA GLY A 7 -22.14 -19.04 3.84
C GLY A 7 -21.96 -18.26 5.15
N SER A 8 -20.83 -18.50 5.82
CA SER A 8 -20.52 -17.91 7.13
C SER A 8 -20.35 -16.39 7.06
N HIS A 9 -21.16 -15.66 7.81
CA HIS A 9 -21.08 -14.21 7.98
C HIS A 9 -21.19 -13.87 9.47
N TRP A 10 -20.79 -12.66 9.85
CA TRP A 10 -20.99 -12.18 11.21
C TRP A 10 -22.48 -11.96 11.48
N ALA A 11 -23.01 -12.66 12.49
CA ALA A 11 -24.36 -12.48 12.99
C ALA A 11 -24.34 -12.36 14.52
N ARG A 12 -25.39 -11.77 15.11
CA ARG A 12 -25.55 -11.69 16.56
C ARG A 12 -26.20 -12.95 17.10
N TRP A 13 -25.60 -13.51 18.14
CA TRP A 13 -26.07 -14.70 18.83
C TRP A 13 -26.23 -14.34 20.29
N ASP A 14 -27.37 -14.69 20.88
CA ASP A 14 -27.54 -14.65 22.33
C ASP A 14 -27.83 -16.05 22.82
N LEU A 15 -26.87 -16.64 23.51
CA LEU A 15 -26.95 -18.03 23.97
C LEU A 15 -27.39 -18.14 25.43
N HIS A 16 -27.84 -17.05 26.05
CA HIS A 16 -28.18 -16.99 27.47
C HIS A 16 -29.50 -16.22 27.71
N VAL A 17 -30.63 -16.82 27.35
CA VAL A 17 -31.96 -16.21 27.52
C VAL A 17 -32.89 -17.14 28.30
N HIS A 18 -33.40 -16.68 29.44
CA HIS A 18 -34.32 -17.44 30.28
C HIS A 18 -35.77 -17.32 29.81
N THR A 19 -36.60 -18.27 30.19
CA THR A 19 -38.05 -18.29 29.88
C THR A 19 -38.91 -18.17 31.12
N PRO A 20 -40.25 -18.04 31.00
CA PRO A 20 -41.16 -18.18 32.13
C PRO A 20 -40.99 -19.48 32.96
N PHE A 21 -40.38 -20.54 32.41
CA PHE A 21 -40.09 -21.77 33.16
C PHE A 21 -38.81 -21.71 34.02
N SER A 22 -38.02 -20.63 33.96
CA SER A 22 -36.83 -20.43 34.78
C SER A 22 -37.15 -20.17 36.25
N THR A 23 -37.49 -21.25 36.95
CA THR A 23 -38.12 -21.23 38.29
C THR A 23 -37.28 -20.53 39.37
N LEU A 24 -35.94 -20.49 39.23
CA LEU A 24 -35.06 -19.85 40.23
C LEU A 24 -35.07 -18.32 40.11
N ASN A 25 -35.34 -17.77 38.93
CA ASN A 25 -35.38 -16.33 38.68
C ASN A 25 -36.22 -16.07 37.41
N ASN A 26 -37.48 -15.72 37.60
CA ASN A 26 -38.45 -15.46 36.53
C ASN A 26 -39.19 -14.15 36.79
N ASN A 27 -38.97 -13.17 35.91
CA ASN A 27 -39.66 -11.88 35.90
C ASN A 27 -40.55 -11.68 34.66
N PHE A 28 -40.91 -12.76 33.95
CA PHE A 28 -41.77 -12.74 32.77
C PHE A 28 -43.26 -12.95 33.09
N GLY A 29 -43.57 -13.67 34.18
CA GLY A 29 -44.94 -13.96 34.61
C GLY A 29 -45.18 -15.42 34.96
N ASN A 30 -46.45 -15.80 35.13
CA ASN A 30 -46.81 -17.16 35.50
C ASN A 30 -46.66 -18.12 34.30
N PRO A 31 -45.79 -19.15 34.35
CA PRO A 31 -45.60 -20.08 33.23
C PRO A 31 -46.82 -20.96 32.91
N ASP A 32 -47.81 -21.06 33.82
CA ASP A 32 -49.05 -21.81 33.57
C ASP A 32 -50.10 -21.00 32.79
N ASP A 33 -49.88 -19.70 32.58
CA ASP A 33 -50.78 -18.82 31.82
C ASP A 33 -50.36 -18.74 30.34
N GLU A 34 -51.23 -19.18 29.42
CA GLU A 34 -50.94 -19.13 27.98
C GLU A 34 -50.80 -17.70 27.44
N LEU A 35 -51.44 -16.70 28.08
CA LEU A 35 -51.29 -15.29 27.68
C LEU A 35 -49.88 -14.76 27.97
N VAL A 36 -49.24 -15.22 29.04
CA VAL A 36 -47.84 -14.89 29.36
C VAL A 36 -46.91 -15.44 28.27
N TRP A 37 -47.20 -16.62 27.73
CA TRP A 37 -46.42 -17.18 26.63
C TRP A 37 -46.62 -16.43 25.31
N ASP A 38 -47.85 -15.98 25.03
CA ASP A 38 -48.12 -15.18 23.84
C ASP A 38 -47.39 -13.83 23.91
N GLU A 39 -47.42 -13.16 25.07
CA GLU A 39 -46.66 -11.92 25.33
C GLU A 39 -45.14 -12.16 25.25
N TYR A 40 -44.65 -13.23 25.88
CA TYR A 40 -43.23 -13.60 25.84
C TYR A 40 -42.72 -13.81 24.42
N ILE A 41 -43.45 -14.57 23.59
CA ILE A 41 -43.06 -14.84 22.20
C ILE A 41 -43.12 -13.55 21.37
N SER A 42 -44.13 -12.71 21.59
CA SER A 42 -44.23 -11.40 20.92
C SER A 42 -43.00 -10.54 21.21
N GLU A 43 -42.72 -10.28 22.50
CA GLU A 43 -41.60 -9.44 22.93
C GLU A 43 -40.24 -10.02 22.52
N LEU A 44 -40.05 -11.33 22.66
CA LEU A 44 -38.81 -12.01 22.27
C LEU A 44 -38.50 -11.77 20.79
N PHE A 45 -39.46 -12.01 19.90
CA PHE A 45 -39.18 -11.91 18.46
C PHE A 45 -39.23 -10.50 17.90
N HIS A 46 -39.99 -9.58 18.52
CA HIS A 46 -39.89 -8.16 18.20
C HIS A 46 -38.49 -7.62 18.51
N LYS A 47 -37.97 -7.87 19.72
CA LYS A 47 -36.63 -7.42 20.10
C LYS A 47 -35.53 -8.12 19.32
N ALA A 48 -35.68 -9.42 19.08
CA ALA A 48 -34.74 -10.16 18.24
C ALA A 48 -34.69 -9.57 16.82
N PHE A 49 -35.83 -9.24 16.23
CA PHE A 49 -35.93 -8.64 14.90
C PHE A 49 -35.24 -7.27 14.84
N ASP A 50 -35.53 -6.40 15.80
CA ASP A 50 -34.94 -5.05 15.88
C ASP A 50 -33.41 -5.09 16.05
N LEU A 51 -32.90 -6.11 16.73
CA LEU A 51 -31.46 -6.30 16.99
C LEU A 51 -30.77 -7.25 16.01
N GLU A 52 -31.50 -7.77 15.02
CA GLU A 52 -31.03 -8.74 14.02
C GLU A 52 -30.39 -10.01 14.63
N ILE A 53 -31.01 -10.56 15.68
CA ILE A 53 -30.53 -11.79 16.32
C ILE A 53 -30.72 -12.98 15.37
N ALA A 54 -29.69 -13.80 15.22
CA ALA A 54 -29.72 -14.97 14.34
C ALA A 54 -29.87 -16.29 15.10
N CYS A 55 -29.50 -16.31 16.39
CA CYS A 55 -29.58 -17.48 17.24
C CYS A 55 -29.94 -17.09 18.67
N ILE A 56 -30.84 -17.88 19.28
CA ILE A 56 -31.27 -17.75 20.68
C ILE A 56 -31.01 -19.08 21.39
N GLY A 57 -30.18 -19.05 22.44
CA GLY A 57 -30.03 -20.14 23.39
C GLY A 57 -31.06 -20.00 24.50
N ILE A 58 -32.00 -20.94 24.56
CA ILE A 58 -33.05 -20.96 25.58
C ILE A 58 -32.48 -21.65 26.82
N THR A 59 -32.25 -20.89 27.88
CA THR A 59 -31.49 -21.29 29.07
C THR A 59 -32.41 -21.43 30.28
N ASP A 60 -32.89 -22.62 30.60
CA ASP A 60 -33.63 -22.84 31.85
C ASP A 60 -32.81 -23.67 32.86
N TYR A 61 -33.00 -23.37 34.15
CA TYR A 61 -32.37 -24.10 35.25
C TYR A 61 -32.84 -25.55 35.33
N PHE A 62 -31.92 -26.49 35.11
CA PHE A 62 -32.17 -27.95 35.20
C PHE A 62 -33.43 -28.41 34.42
N SER A 63 -33.78 -27.73 33.33
CA SER A 63 -35.04 -27.96 32.63
C SER A 63 -34.91 -27.69 31.13
N ILE A 64 -35.70 -28.41 30.34
CA ILE A 64 -35.83 -28.21 28.89
C ILE A 64 -37.24 -27.72 28.50
N LYS A 65 -38.09 -27.45 29.51
CA LYS A 65 -39.52 -27.16 29.31
C LYS A 65 -39.75 -25.86 28.53
N GLY A 66 -38.97 -24.80 28.76
CA GLY A 66 -39.07 -23.54 28.02
C GLY A 66 -38.74 -23.72 26.56
N TYR A 67 -37.62 -24.37 26.24
CA TYR A 67 -37.25 -24.68 24.85
C TYR A 67 -38.37 -25.46 24.14
N ARG A 68 -38.88 -26.54 24.76
CA ARG A 68 -40.00 -27.33 24.21
C ARG A 68 -41.23 -26.46 23.93
N LYS A 69 -41.59 -25.58 24.88
CA LYS A 69 -42.78 -24.72 24.78
C LYS A 69 -42.63 -23.69 23.66
N VAL A 70 -41.49 -23.00 23.59
CA VAL A 70 -41.19 -22.02 22.53
C VAL A 70 -41.24 -22.70 21.16
N SER A 71 -40.55 -23.83 21.00
CA SER A 71 -40.53 -24.59 19.74
C SER A 71 -41.92 -25.02 19.30
N HIS A 72 -42.76 -25.52 20.22
CA HIS A 72 -44.15 -25.88 19.90
C HIS A 72 -45.01 -24.67 19.46
N ILE A 73 -44.81 -23.50 20.06
CA ILE A 73 -45.53 -22.28 19.64
C ILE A 73 -45.09 -21.88 18.23
N LEU A 74 -43.79 -21.87 17.93
CA LEU A 74 -43.26 -21.54 16.61
C LEU A 74 -43.74 -22.46 15.49
N MET A 75 -43.95 -23.75 15.80
CA MET A 75 -44.51 -24.72 14.85
C MET A 75 -46.01 -24.52 14.59
N ASN A 76 -46.73 -23.81 15.46
CA ASN A 76 -48.16 -23.55 15.32
C ASN A 76 -48.42 -22.27 14.52
N HIS A 77 -48.65 -22.42 13.21
CA HIS A 77 -48.88 -21.29 12.30
C HIS A 77 -50.02 -20.36 12.73
N GLU A 78 -51.16 -20.92 13.14
CA GLU A 78 -52.34 -20.14 13.51
C GLU A 78 -52.10 -19.32 14.78
N ARG A 79 -51.40 -19.91 15.76
CA ARG A 79 -51.03 -19.20 17.00
C ARG A 79 -50.04 -18.08 16.72
N MET A 80 -49.03 -18.34 15.87
CA MET A 80 -48.05 -17.33 15.45
C MET A 80 -48.70 -16.16 14.72
N GLU A 81 -49.61 -16.41 13.78
CA GLU A 81 -50.36 -15.34 13.10
C GLU A 81 -51.16 -14.48 14.07
N LYS A 82 -51.72 -15.07 15.14
CA LYS A 82 -52.44 -14.33 16.19
C LYS A 82 -51.47 -13.50 17.05
N ILE A 83 -50.37 -14.10 17.52
CA ILE A 83 -49.38 -13.41 18.37
C ILE A 83 -48.79 -12.19 17.64
N PHE A 84 -48.48 -12.32 16.35
CA PHE A 84 -47.88 -11.25 15.54
C PHE A 84 -48.89 -10.43 14.73
N GLU A 85 -50.19 -10.51 15.07
CA GLU A 85 -51.25 -9.71 14.44
C GLU A 85 -51.27 -9.76 12.89
N GLY A 86 -50.90 -10.91 12.30
CA GLY A 86 -50.81 -11.09 10.85
C GLY A 86 -49.55 -10.53 10.18
N ASN A 87 -48.53 -10.13 10.94
CA ASN A 87 -47.23 -9.69 10.39
C ASN A 87 -46.41 -10.89 9.88
N ASN A 88 -46.62 -11.25 8.60
CA ASN A 88 -45.92 -12.36 7.95
C ASN A 88 -44.39 -12.23 7.98
N GLN A 89 -43.84 -11.01 7.95
CA GLN A 89 -42.40 -10.81 8.00
C GLN A 89 -41.80 -11.24 9.36
N LEU A 90 -42.48 -10.94 10.46
CA LEU A 90 -42.07 -11.38 11.79
C LEU A 90 -42.25 -12.89 11.97
N VAL A 91 -43.35 -13.45 11.46
CA VAL A 91 -43.57 -14.92 11.49
C VAL A 91 -42.45 -15.65 10.75
N ASP A 92 -42.10 -15.21 9.55
CA ASP A 92 -41.01 -15.80 8.76
C ASP A 92 -39.65 -15.60 9.41
N TYR A 93 -39.42 -14.43 9.99
CA TYR A 93 -38.20 -14.16 10.75
C TYR A 93 -38.08 -15.07 11.96
N ALA A 94 -39.11 -15.18 12.80
CA ALA A 94 -39.12 -16.01 14.00
C ALA A 94 -38.85 -17.49 13.68
N LYS A 95 -39.40 -17.99 12.56
CA LYS A 95 -39.11 -19.35 12.06
C LYS A 95 -37.68 -19.51 11.50
N SER A 96 -37.02 -18.43 11.11
CA SER A 96 -35.66 -18.44 10.57
C SER A 96 -34.57 -18.30 11.63
N VAL A 97 -34.91 -17.83 12.83
CA VAL A 97 -33.97 -17.72 13.97
C VAL A 97 -33.67 -19.12 14.49
N LEU A 98 -32.37 -19.45 14.65
CA LEU A 98 -31.98 -20.71 15.26
C LEU A 98 -32.31 -20.69 16.75
N LEU A 99 -33.06 -21.70 17.21
CA LEU A 99 -33.23 -21.96 18.63
C LEU A 99 -32.33 -23.11 19.05
N LEU A 100 -31.51 -22.89 20.07
CA LEU A 100 -30.70 -23.94 20.68
C LEU A 100 -31.16 -24.19 22.13
N PRO A 101 -31.33 -25.46 22.54
CA PRO A 101 -31.56 -25.78 23.93
C PRO A 101 -30.28 -25.56 24.74
N ASN A 102 -30.32 -24.67 25.74
CA ASN A 102 -29.27 -24.48 26.72
C ASN A 102 -29.79 -24.88 28.11
N ILE A 103 -29.10 -25.76 28.81
CA ILE A 103 -29.48 -26.15 30.17
C ILE A 103 -28.44 -25.60 31.13
N GLU A 104 -28.89 -24.78 32.07
CA GLU A 104 -28.05 -24.30 33.16
C GLU A 104 -28.12 -25.26 34.36
N LEU A 105 -26.95 -25.67 34.82
CA LEU A 105 -26.71 -26.60 35.92
C LEU A 105 -25.82 -25.93 36.97
N ARG A 106 -25.87 -26.46 38.19
CA ARG A 106 -25.02 -26.07 39.32
C ARG A 106 -24.13 -27.22 39.74
N LEU A 107 -22.82 -27.02 39.76
CA LEU A 107 -21.87 -28.06 40.13
C LEU A 107 -21.81 -28.24 41.64
N ASN A 108 -21.49 -29.46 42.10
CA ASN A 108 -21.22 -29.74 43.51
C ASN A 108 -19.88 -29.16 44.02
N THR A 109 -19.29 -28.22 43.26
CA THR A 109 -18.08 -27.47 43.61
C THR A 109 -18.50 -26.06 44.02
N PHE A 110 -18.11 -25.65 45.22
CA PHE A 110 -18.48 -24.37 45.81
C PHE A 110 -17.28 -23.43 45.90
N VAL A 111 -17.51 -22.15 45.59
CA VAL A 111 -16.58 -21.05 45.81
C VAL A 111 -17.23 -20.07 46.80
N GLY A 112 -16.81 -20.16 48.06
CA GLY A 112 -17.55 -19.51 49.15
C GLY A 112 -18.95 -20.10 49.26
N ASP A 113 -19.97 -19.25 49.20
CA ASP A 113 -21.38 -19.63 49.31
C ASP A 113 -22.03 -19.96 47.94
N CYS A 114 -21.29 -19.84 46.84
CA CYS A 114 -21.81 -20.00 45.48
C CYS A 114 -21.37 -21.34 44.88
N SER A 115 -22.30 -22.05 44.23
CA SER A 115 -21.99 -23.22 43.41
C SER A 115 -21.58 -22.76 42.01
N VAL A 116 -20.56 -23.40 41.44
CA VAL A 116 -20.10 -23.07 40.09
C VAL A 116 -21.19 -23.41 39.06
N ASN A 117 -21.65 -22.41 38.30
CA ASN A 117 -22.59 -22.57 37.19
C ASN A 117 -21.97 -23.34 36.01
N TYR A 118 -22.80 -24.06 35.26
CA TYR A 118 -22.37 -24.93 34.17
C TYR A 118 -23.46 -25.08 33.12
N HIS A 119 -23.15 -24.79 31.87
CA HIS A 119 -24.14 -24.82 30.78
C HIS A 119 -23.87 -25.95 29.81
N VAL A 120 -24.95 -26.56 29.31
CA VAL A 120 -24.89 -27.53 28.22
C VAL A 120 -25.84 -27.08 27.12
N ILE A 121 -25.26 -26.65 26.01
CA ILE A 121 -25.97 -26.27 24.79
C ILE A 121 -26.05 -27.50 23.88
N PHE A 122 -27.23 -27.86 23.43
CA PHE A 122 -27.48 -29.02 22.57
C PHE A 122 -27.73 -28.60 21.11
N SER A 123 -27.56 -29.55 20.19
CA SER A 123 -27.91 -29.38 18.78
C SER A 123 -29.41 -29.29 18.57
N GLU A 124 -29.86 -28.46 17.62
CA GLU A 124 -31.25 -28.43 17.15
C GLU A 124 -31.73 -29.77 16.56
N GLU A 125 -30.80 -30.68 16.23
CA GLU A 125 -31.11 -32.03 15.75
C GLU A 125 -31.55 -33.00 16.86
N LEU A 126 -31.49 -32.59 18.13
CA LEU A 126 -31.92 -33.42 19.27
C LEU A 126 -33.32 -33.03 19.72
N GLU A 127 -34.18 -34.04 19.87
CA GLU A 127 -35.53 -33.83 20.40
C GLU A 127 -35.48 -33.51 21.90
N ALA A 128 -36.36 -32.62 22.35
CA ALA A 128 -36.41 -32.21 23.76
C ALA A 128 -36.64 -33.40 24.72
N ASP A 129 -37.42 -34.40 24.30
CA ASP A 129 -37.70 -35.61 25.07
C ASP A 129 -36.46 -36.52 25.19
N GLU A 130 -35.59 -36.54 24.18
CA GLU A 130 -34.32 -37.27 24.20
C GLU A 130 -33.36 -36.61 25.20
N ILE A 131 -33.24 -35.28 25.17
CA ILE A 131 -32.44 -34.51 26.14
C ILE A 131 -32.97 -34.71 27.56
N GLU A 132 -34.29 -34.64 27.78
CA GLU A 132 -34.89 -34.83 29.10
C GLU A 132 -34.63 -36.25 29.64
N THR A 133 -34.97 -37.28 28.86
CA THR A 133 -34.97 -38.67 29.33
C THR A 133 -33.56 -39.27 29.39
N ASN A 134 -32.69 -38.97 28.42
CA ASN A 134 -31.40 -39.63 28.28
C ASN A 134 -30.23 -38.83 28.87
N PHE A 135 -30.41 -37.52 29.10
CA PHE A 135 -29.43 -36.66 29.77
C PHE A 135 -29.93 -36.19 31.15
N LEU A 136 -30.91 -35.29 31.23
CA LEU A 136 -31.32 -34.64 32.48
C LEU A 136 -31.74 -35.63 33.57
N GLU A 137 -32.67 -36.54 33.25
CA GLU A 137 -33.19 -37.52 34.22
C GLU A 137 -32.15 -38.57 34.64
N ARG A 138 -31.02 -38.67 33.94
CA ARG A 138 -29.93 -39.59 34.25
C ARG A 138 -28.82 -38.96 35.10
N LEU A 139 -28.78 -37.63 35.18
CA LEU A 139 -27.91 -36.94 36.11
C LEU A 139 -28.34 -37.24 37.54
N THR A 140 -27.37 -37.31 38.44
CA THR A 140 -27.62 -37.54 39.86
C THR A 140 -27.15 -36.39 40.74
N CYS A 141 -27.86 -36.21 41.87
CA CYS A 141 -27.44 -35.38 42.99
C CYS A 141 -27.20 -36.30 44.19
N SER A 142 -26.07 -36.11 44.87
CA SER A 142 -25.78 -36.84 46.11
C SER A 142 -26.57 -36.21 47.27
N VAL A 143 -27.34 -37.03 47.98
CA VAL A 143 -28.13 -36.63 49.16
C VAL A 143 -27.76 -37.50 50.35
N ASP A 144 -28.05 -37.04 51.57
CA ASP A 144 -27.78 -37.80 52.79
C ASP A 144 -28.73 -38.98 52.98
N LYS A 145 -28.19 -40.09 53.47
CA LYS A 145 -28.99 -41.26 53.88
C LYS A 145 -29.70 -40.95 55.19
N VAL A 146 -31.03 -40.93 55.17
CA VAL A 146 -31.90 -40.48 56.29
C VAL A 146 -31.60 -41.16 57.65
N LYS A 147 -31.07 -42.40 57.66
CA LYS A 147 -30.83 -43.17 58.88
C LYS A 147 -29.46 -43.84 58.98
N ASP A 148 -28.57 -43.59 58.02
CA ASP A 148 -27.25 -44.24 57.93
C ASP A 148 -26.15 -43.21 57.67
N ILE A 149 -24.92 -43.51 58.10
CA ILE A 149 -23.76 -42.70 57.73
C ILE A 149 -23.49 -42.88 56.23
N GLY A 150 -23.56 -41.78 55.47
CA GLY A 150 -23.16 -41.72 54.06
C GLY A 150 -24.17 -40.99 53.19
N THR A 151 -23.85 -40.93 51.90
CA THR A 151 -24.71 -40.34 50.86
C THR A 151 -25.25 -41.41 49.93
N GLU A 152 -26.33 -41.09 49.24
CA GLU A 152 -26.87 -41.84 48.10
C GLU A 152 -27.08 -40.90 46.91
N ASP A 153 -26.96 -41.44 45.70
CA ASP A 153 -27.20 -40.68 44.48
C ASP A 153 -28.65 -40.82 44.03
N VAL A 154 -29.33 -39.68 43.87
CA VAL A 154 -30.73 -39.62 43.45
C VAL A 154 -30.81 -38.93 42.10
N SER A 155 -31.58 -39.51 41.17
CA SER A 155 -31.75 -38.93 39.84
C SER A 155 -32.54 -37.62 39.87
N LEU A 156 -32.24 -36.72 38.95
CA LEU A 156 -32.87 -35.40 38.82
C LEU A 156 -34.27 -35.40 38.20
N LYS A 157 -35.04 -36.49 38.37
CA LYS A 157 -36.46 -36.49 38.01
C LYS A 157 -37.24 -35.51 38.87
N GLU A 158 -38.26 -34.85 38.32
CA GLU A 158 -39.08 -33.86 39.04
C GLU A 158 -39.65 -34.40 40.36
N ILE A 159 -40.08 -35.66 40.39
CA ILE A 159 -40.57 -36.32 41.62
C ILE A 159 -39.52 -36.39 42.72
N ASN A 160 -38.25 -36.57 42.36
CA ASN A 160 -37.15 -36.65 43.31
C ASN A 160 -36.71 -35.26 43.77
N ILE A 161 -36.68 -34.27 42.87
CA ILE A 161 -36.43 -32.86 43.23
C ILE A 161 -37.46 -32.40 44.26
N ASN A 162 -38.75 -32.69 44.04
CA ASN A 162 -39.82 -32.40 45.01
C ASN A 162 -39.62 -33.13 46.35
N LYS A 163 -39.19 -34.40 46.35
CA LYS A 163 -38.89 -35.13 47.59
C LYS A 163 -37.76 -34.50 48.38
N ILE A 164 -36.68 -34.07 47.70
CA ILE A 164 -35.54 -33.38 48.31
C ILE A 164 -36.02 -32.08 48.95
N GLY A 165 -36.76 -31.24 48.22
CA GLY A 165 -37.25 -29.97 48.77
C GLY A 165 -38.23 -30.17 49.93
N ARG A 166 -39.13 -31.15 49.85
CA ARG A 166 -40.03 -31.50 50.97
C ARG A 166 -39.26 -31.89 52.22
N LYS A 167 -38.21 -32.73 52.06
CA LYS A 167 -37.34 -33.16 53.15
C LYS A 167 -36.67 -31.96 53.81
N LEU A 168 -36.00 -31.11 53.02
CA LEU A 168 -35.31 -29.92 53.51
C LEU A 168 -36.26 -28.94 54.23
N LYS A 169 -37.48 -28.76 53.70
CA LYS A 169 -38.52 -27.95 54.36
C LYS A 169 -38.93 -28.50 55.72
N GLN A 170 -39.06 -29.82 55.85
CA GLN A 170 -39.40 -30.45 57.12
C GLN A 170 -38.27 -30.35 58.15
N GLU A 171 -37.02 -30.43 57.69
CA GLU A 171 -35.84 -30.44 58.56
C GLU A 171 -35.40 -29.04 58.99
N GLN A 172 -35.48 -28.05 58.09
CA GLN A 172 -34.85 -26.73 58.27
C GLN A 172 -35.82 -25.55 58.02
N GLY A 173 -37.06 -25.80 57.58
CA GLY A 173 -38.07 -24.75 57.43
C GLY A 173 -37.89 -23.83 56.22
N PHE A 174 -37.28 -24.30 55.12
CA PHE A 174 -37.13 -23.50 53.90
C PHE A 174 -38.48 -22.94 53.37
N PRO A 175 -38.54 -21.68 52.91
CA PRO A 175 -39.73 -21.11 52.29
C PRO A 175 -39.90 -21.54 50.82
N GLY A 176 -41.14 -21.59 50.32
CA GLY A 176 -41.45 -21.86 48.90
C GLY A 176 -42.05 -23.24 48.62
N THR A 177 -42.22 -23.56 47.33
CA THR A 177 -42.75 -24.86 46.88
C THR A 177 -41.72 -25.97 47.07
N ASP A 178 -42.17 -27.23 47.15
CA ASP A 178 -41.26 -28.38 47.28
C ASP A 178 -40.28 -28.44 46.09
N TYR A 179 -40.74 -28.13 44.88
CA TYR A 179 -39.90 -28.09 43.69
C TYR A 179 -38.85 -26.96 43.71
N LEU A 180 -39.24 -25.73 44.10
CA LEU A 180 -38.33 -24.59 44.19
C LEU A 180 -37.20 -24.85 45.19
N VAL A 181 -37.54 -25.32 46.40
CA VAL A 181 -36.53 -25.65 47.42
C VAL A 181 -35.63 -26.78 46.94
N GLY A 182 -36.18 -27.78 46.26
CA GLY A 182 -35.39 -28.84 45.63
C GLY A 182 -34.39 -28.27 44.63
N LEU A 183 -34.85 -27.50 43.63
CA LEU A 183 -34.01 -26.90 42.60
C LEU A 183 -32.91 -25.98 43.17
N GLN A 184 -33.20 -25.23 44.23
CA GLN A 184 -32.23 -24.36 44.88
C GLN A 184 -31.04 -25.11 45.49
N ASN A 185 -31.23 -26.39 45.86
CA ASN A 185 -30.27 -27.17 46.65
C ASN A 185 -29.66 -28.36 45.90
N ILE A 186 -30.17 -28.74 44.73
CA ILE A 186 -29.53 -29.79 43.92
C ILE A 186 -28.25 -29.28 43.27
N THR A 187 -27.27 -30.16 43.19
CA THR A 187 -26.03 -29.94 42.43
C THR A 187 -25.65 -31.22 41.70
N VAL A 188 -24.84 -31.09 40.65
CA VAL A 188 -24.35 -32.22 39.84
C VAL A 188 -22.83 -32.27 39.80
N ASN A 189 -22.27 -33.44 39.52
CA ASN A 189 -20.84 -33.58 39.27
C ASN A 189 -20.55 -33.40 37.77
N HIS A 190 -19.58 -32.54 37.43
CA HIS A 190 -19.13 -32.31 36.04
C HIS A 190 -18.64 -33.61 35.35
N GLU A 191 -18.13 -34.57 36.11
CA GLU A 191 -17.75 -35.90 35.60
C GLU A 191 -18.97 -36.72 35.18
N ASP A 192 -20.08 -36.65 35.92
CA ASP A 192 -21.33 -37.33 35.55
C ASP A 192 -21.95 -36.68 34.32
N VAL A 193 -21.97 -35.34 34.26
CA VAL A 193 -22.39 -34.59 33.05
C VAL A 193 -21.58 -35.05 31.83
N SER A 194 -20.24 -35.06 31.96
CA SER A 194 -19.35 -35.51 30.88
C SER A 194 -19.60 -36.98 30.49
N LYS A 195 -19.86 -37.86 31.47
CA LYS A 195 -20.16 -39.26 31.25
C LYS A 195 -21.46 -39.44 30.46
N GLN A 196 -22.53 -38.71 30.80
CA GLN A 196 -23.79 -38.80 30.07
C GLN A 196 -23.65 -38.29 28.64
N LEU A 197 -22.92 -37.17 28.44
CA LEU A 197 -22.72 -36.54 27.12
C LEU A 197 -21.75 -37.31 26.20
N ASN A 198 -20.92 -38.20 26.74
CA ASN A 198 -20.02 -39.05 25.97
C ASN A 198 -20.70 -40.26 25.31
N LYS A 199 -21.99 -40.49 25.55
CA LYS A 199 -22.75 -41.54 24.87
C LYS A 199 -22.94 -41.19 23.39
N ASP A 200 -23.08 -42.21 22.55
CA ASP A 200 -23.17 -42.06 21.09
C ASP A 200 -24.30 -41.13 20.64
N GLU A 201 -25.42 -41.09 21.37
CA GLU A 201 -26.58 -40.24 21.08
C GLU A 201 -26.28 -38.73 21.16
N PHE A 202 -25.39 -38.31 22.07
CA PHE A 202 -25.03 -36.90 22.30
C PHE A 202 -23.68 -36.50 21.69
N LYS A 203 -22.95 -37.46 21.13
CA LYS A 203 -21.61 -37.25 20.60
C LYS A 203 -21.63 -36.19 19.48
N SER A 204 -20.80 -35.15 19.63
CA SER A 204 -20.73 -34.01 18.70
C SER A 204 -22.04 -33.24 18.52
N LYS A 205 -23.01 -33.40 19.44
CA LYS A 205 -24.30 -32.70 19.44
C LYS A 205 -24.51 -31.83 20.68
N HIS A 206 -23.42 -31.48 21.35
CA HIS A 206 -23.45 -30.61 22.52
C HIS A 206 -22.18 -29.75 22.63
N ILE A 207 -22.30 -28.61 23.30
CA ILE A 207 -21.19 -27.74 23.72
C ILE A 207 -21.39 -27.47 25.21
N ILE A 208 -20.30 -27.58 25.96
CA ILE A 208 -20.31 -27.29 27.39
C ILE A 208 -19.68 -25.93 27.61
N VAL A 209 -20.38 -25.02 28.27
CA VAL A 209 -19.96 -23.64 28.48
C VAL A 209 -19.84 -23.35 29.97
N LEU A 210 -18.72 -22.75 30.37
CA LEU A 210 -18.43 -22.43 31.77
C LEU A 210 -18.38 -20.91 31.99
N PRO A 211 -19.23 -20.33 32.85
CA PRO A 211 -19.18 -18.92 33.27
C PRO A 211 -17.98 -18.65 34.20
N CYS A 212 -16.77 -18.72 33.63
CA CYS A 212 -15.54 -18.79 34.42
C CYS A 212 -15.22 -17.54 35.25
N ASP A 213 -15.80 -16.38 34.91
CA ASP A 213 -15.55 -15.11 35.59
C ASP A 213 -16.45 -14.85 36.80
N GLU A 214 -17.56 -15.58 36.96
CA GLU A 214 -18.53 -15.36 38.04
C GLU A 214 -17.97 -15.76 39.41
N ASP A 215 -17.65 -17.05 39.56
CA ASP A 215 -17.21 -17.65 40.83
C ASP A 215 -15.79 -18.20 40.77
N LEU A 216 -15.47 -19.01 39.75
CA LEU A 216 -14.17 -19.69 39.64
C LEU A 216 -12.97 -18.73 39.56
N SER A 217 -13.17 -17.51 39.08
CA SER A 217 -12.15 -16.46 39.01
C SER A 217 -11.65 -16.00 40.38
N ARG A 218 -12.46 -16.16 41.44
CA ARG A 218 -12.13 -15.77 42.82
C ARG A 218 -11.10 -16.68 43.49
N LEU A 219 -10.89 -17.87 42.94
CA LEU A 219 -9.93 -18.84 43.45
C LEU A 219 -8.50 -18.46 43.05
N ASP A 220 -7.56 -18.60 43.98
CA ASP A 220 -6.14 -18.41 43.68
C ASP A 220 -5.64 -19.53 42.76
N TRP A 221 -4.96 -19.17 41.68
CA TRP A 221 -4.42 -20.14 40.73
C TRP A 221 -3.37 -21.07 41.37
N ALA A 222 -2.62 -20.56 42.35
CA ALA A 222 -1.61 -21.32 43.10
C ALA A 222 -2.20 -22.00 44.36
N GLY A 223 -3.52 -21.99 44.52
CA GLY A 223 -4.22 -22.57 45.65
C GLY A 223 -4.28 -24.10 45.62
N ARG A 224 -4.72 -24.68 46.75
CA ARG A 224 -4.90 -26.15 46.91
C ARG A 224 -6.01 -26.73 46.02
N ASP A 225 -6.90 -25.88 45.55
CA ASP A 225 -8.03 -26.09 44.66
C ASP A 225 -7.65 -26.09 43.16
N HIS A 226 -6.38 -25.84 42.82
CA HIS A 226 -5.89 -25.83 41.44
C HIS A 226 -6.31 -27.07 40.64
N LEU A 227 -6.20 -28.27 41.23
CA LEU A 227 -6.56 -29.52 40.54
C LEU A 227 -8.05 -29.58 40.19
N THR A 228 -8.93 -29.19 41.11
CA THR A 228 -10.38 -29.16 40.89
C THR A 228 -10.75 -28.11 39.86
N ARG A 229 -10.23 -26.88 40.00
CA ARG A 229 -10.46 -25.78 39.05
C ARG A 229 -10.02 -26.17 37.63
N LYS A 230 -8.82 -26.75 37.51
CA LYS A 230 -8.29 -27.22 36.23
C LYS A 230 -9.12 -28.37 35.65
N GLY A 231 -9.60 -29.29 36.48
CA GLY A 231 -10.51 -30.36 36.07
C GLY A 231 -11.78 -29.82 35.42
N ILE A 232 -12.45 -28.87 36.09
CA ILE A 232 -13.68 -28.23 35.59
C ILE A 232 -13.41 -27.48 34.28
N ILE A 233 -12.34 -26.68 34.22
CA ILE A 233 -11.94 -26.00 32.98
C ILE A 233 -11.72 -27.02 31.86
N LYS A 234 -11.01 -28.12 32.14
CA LYS A 234 -10.75 -29.17 31.13
C LYS A 234 -12.00 -29.89 30.66
N SER A 235 -13.05 -29.94 31.46
CA SER A 235 -14.33 -30.56 31.10
C SER A 235 -15.25 -29.70 30.23
N CYS A 236 -14.96 -28.41 30.04
CA CYS A 236 -15.75 -27.53 29.19
C CYS A 236 -15.14 -27.28 27.80
N HIS A 237 -16.01 -26.93 26.85
CA HIS A 237 -15.68 -26.63 25.47
C HIS A 237 -15.44 -25.13 25.24
N ALA A 238 -16.19 -24.27 25.94
CA ALA A 238 -16.19 -22.81 25.78
C ALA A 238 -16.41 -22.12 27.13
N PHE A 239 -16.28 -20.80 27.16
CA PHE A 239 -16.58 -19.96 28.33
C PHE A 239 -17.70 -18.98 28.05
N PHE A 240 -18.50 -18.64 29.07
CA PHE A 240 -19.29 -17.42 29.07
C PHE A 240 -18.48 -16.32 29.74
N THR A 241 -18.05 -15.34 28.96
CA THR A 241 -17.28 -14.18 29.45
C THR A 241 -17.22 -13.10 28.38
N SER A 242 -17.35 -11.84 28.82
CA SER A 242 -17.07 -10.65 28.02
C SER A 242 -15.81 -9.90 28.51
N ASN A 243 -15.02 -10.51 29.39
CA ASN A 243 -13.80 -9.94 29.94
C ASN A 243 -12.63 -10.11 28.96
N PRO A 244 -12.05 -9.03 28.41
CA PRO A 244 -10.96 -9.13 27.45
C PRO A 244 -9.75 -9.91 27.98
N SER A 245 -9.45 -9.78 29.27
CA SER A 245 -8.33 -10.48 29.92
C SER A 245 -8.54 -12.00 29.90
N THR A 246 -9.75 -12.45 30.18
CA THR A 246 -10.12 -13.86 30.19
C THR A 246 -10.16 -14.42 28.77
N VAL A 247 -10.64 -13.64 27.80
CA VAL A 247 -10.61 -14.00 26.37
C VAL A 247 -9.18 -14.24 25.88
N GLU A 248 -8.25 -13.36 26.19
CA GLU A 248 -6.83 -13.53 25.82
C GLU A 248 -6.20 -14.75 26.48
N TRP A 249 -6.52 -15.01 27.75
CA TRP A 249 -6.07 -16.21 28.45
C TRP A 249 -6.63 -17.48 27.82
N ALA A 250 -7.91 -17.52 27.48
CA ALA A 250 -8.58 -18.66 26.83
C ALA A 250 -8.03 -18.97 25.43
N LEU A 251 -7.45 -17.96 24.77
CA LEU A 251 -6.74 -18.07 23.50
C LEU A 251 -5.24 -18.41 23.66
N GLY A 252 -4.77 -18.65 24.88
CA GLY A 252 -3.37 -19.00 25.17
C GLY A 252 -2.38 -17.85 25.03
N LYS A 253 -2.84 -16.60 24.82
CA LYS A 253 -1.96 -15.43 24.64
C LYS A 253 -1.26 -14.98 25.92
N LYS A 254 -1.74 -15.44 27.08
CA LYS A 254 -1.14 -15.15 28.39
C LYS A 254 -0.21 -16.26 28.89
N SER A 255 0.03 -17.29 28.08
CA SER A 255 0.99 -18.35 28.35
C SER A 255 2.30 -18.09 27.59
N PRO A 256 3.43 -18.69 28.01
CA PRO A 256 4.72 -18.53 27.31
C PRO A 256 4.64 -18.87 25.82
N THR A 257 3.89 -19.94 25.48
CA THR A 257 3.50 -20.26 24.11
C THR A 257 2.08 -20.83 24.07
N VAL A 258 1.43 -20.79 22.91
CA VAL A 258 0.09 -21.38 22.70
C VAL A 258 0.12 -22.90 22.95
N GLU A 259 1.19 -23.57 22.55
CA GLU A 259 1.37 -25.02 22.75
C GLU A 259 1.43 -25.37 24.24
N SER A 260 2.07 -24.53 25.07
CA SER A 260 2.11 -24.73 26.52
C SER A 260 0.72 -24.64 27.16
N TYR A 261 -0.12 -23.70 26.68
CA TYR A 261 -1.51 -23.59 27.11
C TYR A 261 -2.31 -24.82 26.69
N ILE A 262 -2.18 -25.28 25.45
CA ILE A 262 -2.88 -26.47 24.95
C ILE A 262 -2.42 -27.72 25.70
N TYR A 263 -1.12 -27.86 25.97
CA TYR A 263 -0.60 -28.97 26.77
C TYR A 263 -1.25 -29.00 28.17
N GLU A 264 -1.42 -27.83 28.78
CA GLU A 264 -2.00 -27.72 30.11
C GLU A 264 -3.53 -27.95 30.14
N PHE A 265 -4.26 -27.27 29.26
CA PHE A 265 -5.73 -27.15 29.30
C PHE A 265 -6.46 -27.93 28.21
N GLY A 266 -5.72 -28.58 27.31
CA GLY A 266 -6.20 -29.49 26.26
C GLY A 266 -6.69 -28.83 24.98
N ARG A 267 -7.04 -27.54 24.99
CA ARG A 267 -7.53 -26.76 23.83
C ARG A 267 -7.61 -25.28 24.14
N LEU A 268 -7.63 -24.47 23.09
CA LEU A 268 -8.14 -23.10 23.15
C LEU A 268 -9.65 -23.14 23.42
N ARG A 269 -10.16 -22.17 24.18
CA ARG A 269 -11.59 -22.08 24.49
C ARG A 269 -12.19 -20.81 23.88
N PRO A 270 -13.19 -20.95 23.00
CA PRO A 270 -13.97 -19.81 22.56
C PRO A 270 -14.70 -19.19 23.74
N CYS A 271 -14.81 -17.87 23.74
CA CYS A 271 -15.55 -17.11 24.74
C CYS A 271 -16.81 -16.58 24.09
N LEU A 272 -17.95 -17.01 24.61
CA LEU A 272 -19.30 -16.62 24.23
C LEU A 272 -19.84 -15.59 25.23
N HIS A 273 -20.91 -14.90 24.86
CA HIS A 273 -21.64 -14.03 25.76
C HIS A 273 -23.13 -14.06 25.43
N GLY A 274 -23.96 -13.68 26.39
CA GLY A 274 -25.41 -13.58 26.26
C GLY A 274 -25.95 -12.57 27.26
N SER A 275 -27.23 -12.24 27.14
CA SER A 275 -27.86 -11.22 27.99
C SER A 275 -28.15 -11.67 29.42
N ASP A 276 -28.21 -12.98 29.67
CA ASP A 276 -28.64 -13.55 30.96
C ASP A 276 -30.03 -13.01 31.37
N ALA A 277 -30.93 -12.94 30.38
CA ALA A 277 -32.16 -12.19 30.50
C ALA A 277 -33.23 -12.97 31.29
N HIS A 278 -33.54 -12.49 32.50
CA HIS A 278 -34.62 -13.01 33.36
C HIS A 278 -35.93 -12.20 33.31
N GLY A 279 -35.96 -11.14 32.51
CA GLY A 279 -37.11 -10.26 32.33
C GLY A 279 -37.08 -9.59 30.95
N TYR A 280 -38.17 -8.92 30.62
CA TYR A 280 -38.31 -8.26 29.31
C TYR A 280 -37.23 -7.21 29.04
N PRO A 281 -36.86 -6.29 29.96
CA PRO A 281 -35.86 -5.25 29.69
C PRO A 281 -34.47 -5.77 29.33
N GLU A 282 -34.11 -6.95 29.82
CA GLU A 282 -32.78 -7.55 29.65
C GLU A 282 -32.64 -8.33 28.34
N LEU A 283 -33.75 -8.71 27.68
CA LEU A 283 -33.73 -9.51 26.45
C LEU A 283 -32.79 -8.91 25.39
N PHE A 284 -31.75 -9.68 25.04
CA PHE A 284 -30.73 -9.33 24.04
C PHE A 284 -29.91 -8.07 24.35
N ASN A 285 -29.92 -7.59 25.59
CA ASN A 285 -29.27 -6.36 26.00
C ASN A 285 -28.18 -6.61 27.05
N PRO A 286 -27.04 -7.23 26.68
CA PRO A 286 -25.94 -7.51 27.61
C PRO A 286 -25.24 -6.24 28.09
N ASP A 287 -24.67 -6.32 29.30
CA ASP A 287 -23.98 -5.21 29.96
C ASP A 287 -22.89 -4.56 29.09
N GLY A 288 -22.99 -3.24 28.94
CA GLY A 288 -22.06 -2.45 28.13
C GLY A 288 -22.19 -2.70 26.63
N GLN A 289 -23.34 -3.20 26.17
CA GLN A 289 -23.62 -3.51 24.75
C GLN A 289 -22.58 -4.45 24.14
N ARG A 290 -22.10 -5.39 24.95
CA ARG A 290 -21.06 -6.36 24.56
C ARG A 290 -21.68 -7.53 23.79
N TYR A 291 -22.28 -7.25 22.64
CA TYR A 291 -22.95 -8.29 21.85
C TYR A 291 -21.99 -9.39 21.38
N CYS A 292 -22.45 -10.64 21.39
CA CYS A 292 -21.71 -11.78 20.88
C CYS A 292 -21.94 -11.93 19.38
N TRP A 293 -20.92 -11.63 18.60
CA TRP A 293 -20.89 -11.85 17.16
C TRP A 293 -20.20 -13.17 16.85
N ILE A 294 -20.87 -14.03 16.09
CA ILE A 294 -20.31 -15.31 15.64
C ILE A 294 -20.32 -15.37 14.12
N LYS A 295 -19.16 -15.68 13.52
CA LYS A 295 -18.97 -15.85 12.08
C LYS A 295 -19.24 -17.30 11.67
N ALA A 296 -20.51 -17.62 11.48
CA ALA A 296 -20.95 -18.97 11.12
C ALA A 296 -22.31 -18.93 10.43
N LEU A 297 -22.69 -20.04 9.82
CA LEU A 297 -24.10 -20.29 9.53
C LEU A 297 -24.86 -20.47 10.86
N PRO A 298 -26.06 -19.89 11.03
CA PRO A 298 -26.94 -20.12 12.18
C PRO A 298 -27.48 -21.56 12.24
N THR A 299 -26.60 -22.50 12.54
CA THR A 299 -26.88 -23.91 12.88
C THR A 299 -25.97 -24.33 14.03
N PHE A 300 -26.30 -25.40 14.77
CA PHE A 300 -25.38 -25.91 15.80
C PHE A 300 -24.03 -26.32 15.21
N ASN A 301 -24.01 -26.90 14.01
CA ASN A 301 -22.75 -27.21 13.32
C ASN A 301 -21.92 -25.96 13.02
N GLY A 302 -22.58 -24.84 12.68
CA GLY A 302 -21.93 -23.54 12.54
C GLY A 302 -21.35 -23.04 13.87
N LEU A 303 -22.11 -23.16 14.98
CA LEU A 303 -21.61 -22.87 16.31
C LEU A 303 -20.42 -23.77 16.68
N PHE A 304 -20.47 -25.06 16.36
CA PHE A 304 -19.42 -26.03 16.66
C PHE A 304 -18.08 -25.69 15.99
N GLN A 305 -18.08 -25.01 14.85
CA GLN A 305 -16.86 -24.56 14.16
C GLN A 305 -16.02 -23.57 14.98
N ILE A 306 -16.62 -22.84 15.94
CA ILE A 306 -15.88 -21.91 16.80
C ILE A 306 -14.83 -22.63 17.65
N LEU A 307 -15.00 -23.93 17.90
CA LEU A 307 -14.04 -24.73 18.67
C LEU A 307 -12.71 -24.91 17.92
N SER A 308 -12.73 -24.84 16.59
CA SER A 308 -11.53 -24.96 15.75
C SER A 308 -10.81 -23.62 15.56
N GLU A 309 -11.55 -22.54 15.36
CA GLU A 309 -11.01 -21.22 15.00
C GLU A 309 -11.58 -20.10 15.91
N PRO A 310 -11.42 -20.19 17.24
CA PRO A 310 -12.10 -19.31 18.20
C PRO A 310 -11.72 -17.84 18.02
N LYS A 311 -10.46 -17.57 17.67
CA LYS A 311 -9.95 -16.21 17.45
C LYS A 311 -10.58 -15.54 16.23
N ASP A 312 -10.93 -16.28 15.18
CA ASP A 312 -11.35 -15.67 13.91
C ASP A 312 -12.87 -15.65 13.74
N ARG A 313 -13.59 -16.39 14.61
CA ARG A 313 -15.04 -16.59 14.50
C ARG A 313 -15.88 -15.95 15.58
N ILE A 314 -15.28 -15.40 16.64
CA ILE A 314 -16.05 -14.76 17.72
C ILE A 314 -15.51 -13.37 18.01
N ARG A 315 -16.41 -12.40 18.14
CA ARG A 315 -16.11 -11.05 18.63
C ARG A 315 -17.18 -10.64 19.63
N ILE A 316 -16.75 -10.03 20.74
CA ILE A 316 -17.66 -9.51 21.77
C ILE A 316 -17.50 -7.99 21.79
N GLN A 317 -18.46 -7.29 21.20
CA GLN A 317 -18.39 -5.84 20.97
C GLN A 317 -19.75 -5.29 20.50
N GLN A 318 -19.90 -3.97 20.54
CA GLN A 318 -21.13 -3.28 20.13
C GLN A 318 -21.37 -3.37 18.61
N GLU A 319 -20.36 -2.98 17.82
CA GLU A 319 -20.47 -2.86 16.37
C GLU A 319 -20.17 -4.17 15.63
N LYS A 320 -20.75 -4.34 14.44
CA LYS A 320 -20.48 -5.51 13.58
C LYS A 320 -18.98 -5.59 13.25
N PRO A 321 -18.32 -6.74 13.45
CA PRO A 321 -16.92 -6.92 13.06
C PRO A 321 -16.71 -6.87 11.54
N ASP A 322 -15.49 -6.56 11.12
CA ASP A 322 -15.04 -6.56 9.72
C ASP A 322 -15.95 -5.74 8.77
N TYR A 323 -16.44 -4.58 9.21
CA TYR A 323 -17.29 -3.72 8.39
C TYR A 323 -16.60 -3.36 7.06
N LYS A 324 -17.35 -3.50 5.96
CA LYS A 324 -16.92 -3.19 4.60
C LYS A 324 -18.00 -2.37 3.92
N ASP A 325 -17.59 -1.37 3.14
CA ASP A 325 -18.53 -0.55 2.40
C ASP A 325 -19.30 -1.39 1.37
N SER A 326 -20.63 -1.29 1.40
CA SER A 326 -21.52 -2.07 0.53
C SER A 326 -21.22 -1.90 -0.96
N TYR A 327 -20.75 -0.72 -1.37
CA TYR A 327 -20.42 -0.45 -2.78
C TYR A 327 -19.20 -1.23 -3.29
N LYS A 328 -18.36 -1.77 -2.41
CA LYS A 328 -17.20 -2.62 -2.74
C LYS A 328 -17.54 -4.11 -2.79
N LEU A 329 -18.74 -4.51 -2.38
CA LEU A 329 -19.12 -5.91 -2.20
C LEU A 329 -20.10 -6.35 -3.30
N ILE A 330 -19.78 -7.47 -3.94
CA ILE A 330 -20.70 -8.18 -4.82
C ILE A 330 -21.64 -9.01 -3.94
N ASP A 331 -22.95 -8.85 -4.15
CA ASP A 331 -24.00 -9.61 -3.46
C ASP A 331 -24.13 -11.00 -4.10
N TYR A 332 -24.43 -11.02 -5.40
CA TYR A 332 -24.58 -12.24 -6.18
C TYR A 332 -24.35 -12.00 -7.67
N VAL A 333 -24.16 -13.09 -8.39
CA VAL A 333 -24.07 -13.11 -9.85
C VAL A 333 -25.21 -13.94 -10.41
N GLN A 334 -25.79 -13.48 -11.51
CA GLN A 334 -26.82 -14.19 -12.25
C GLN A 334 -26.38 -14.32 -13.71
N ILE A 335 -26.59 -15.50 -14.29
CA ILE A 335 -26.20 -15.82 -15.67
C ILE A 335 -27.48 -16.18 -16.41
N GLU A 336 -27.84 -15.38 -17.41
CA GLU A 336 -28.99 -15.65 -18.26
C GLU A 336 -28.51 -16.23 -19.60
N ASP A 337 -28.11 -17.49 -19.58
CA ASP A 337 -27.67 -18.25 -20.75
C ASP A 337 -28.33 -19.63 -20.77
N GLU A 338 -28.89 -20.05 -21.90
CA GLU A 338 -29.56 -21.36 -22.05
C GLU A 338 -28.65 -22.56 -21.74
N LYS A 339 -27.33 -22.37 -21.74
CA LYS A 339 -26.33 -23.42 -21.49
C LYS A 339 -25.92 -23.54 -20.02
N VAL A 340 -26.40 -22.66 -19.15
CA VAL A 340 -26.04 -22.62 -17.72
C VAL A 340 -27.31 -22.46 -16.87
N GLN A 341 -27.28 -22.96 -15.63
CA GLN A 341 -28.35 -22.70 -14.68
C GLN A 341 -28.44 -21.19 -14.37
N SER A 342 -29.66 -20.67 -14.25
CA SER A 342 -29.94 -19.26 -14.00
C SER A 342 -30.06 -18.91 -12.51
N ASP A 343 -29.75 -19.86 -11.62
CA ASP A 343 -29.75 -19.65 -10.17
C ASP A 343 -28.74 -18.59 -9.76
N LYS A 344 -29.10 -17.79 -8.75
CA LYS A 344 -28.22 -16.77 -8.18
C LYS A 344 -27.04 -17.42 -7.49
N ILE A 345 -25.84 -16.99 -7.86
CA ILE A 345 -24.59 -17.37 -7.21
C ILE A 345 -24.25 -16.29 -6.19
N PHE A 346 -24.67 -16.50 -4.94
CA PHE A 346 -24.37 -15.58 -3.84
C PHE A 346 -22.89 -15.60 -3.46
N LEU A 347 -22.34 -14.44 -3.16
CA LEU A 347 -20.96 -14.28 -2.72
C LEU A 347 -20.91 -13.78 -1.27
N ASN A 348 -19.96 -14.31 -0.52
CA ASN A 348 -19.64 -13.83 0.83
C ASN A 348 -18.91 -12.48 0.75
N GLU A 349 -19.04 -11.65 1.78
CA GLU A 349 -18.31 -10.37 1.89
C GLU A 349 -16.79 -10.54 2.04
N ASN A 350 -16.32 -11.76 2.32
CA ASN A 350 -14.92 -12.11 2.52
C ASN A 350 -14.37 -12.95 1.35
N LEU A 351 -13.47 -13.89 1.65
CA LEU A 351 -12.86 -14.75 0.64
C LEU A 351 -13.89 -15.72 0.07
N ASN A 352 -14.07 -15.70 -1.25
CA ASN A 352 -14.89 -16.65 -1.98
C ASN A 352 -13.98 -17.62 -2.74
N CYS A 353 -14.16 -18.92 -2.52
CA CYS A 353 -13.38 -19.96 -3.19
C CYS A 353 -14.30 -20.81 -4.08
N LEU A 354 -14.03 -20.82 -5.38
CA LEU A 354 -14.73 -21.67 -6.35
C LEU A 354 -13.99 -23.01 -6.48
N ILE A 355 -14.59 -24.09 -5.98
CA ILE A 355 -13.98 -25.43 -5.97
C ILE A 355 -14.68 -26.32 -7.01
N GLY A 356 -13.92 -27.16 -7.70
CA GLY A 356 -14.45 -28.14 -8.66
C GLY A 356 -13.37 -28.80 -9.49
N GLY A 357 -13.70 -29.88 -10.21
CA GLY A 357 -12.77 -30.62 -11.07
C GLY A 357 -12.18 -29.79 -12.23
N ARG A 358 -11.21 -30.35 -12.96
CA ARG A 358 -10.67 -29.70 -14.17
C ARG A 358 -11.80 -29.50 -15.19
N SER A 359 -11.80 -28.34 -15.87
CA SER A 359 -12.78 -27.99 -16.92
C SER A 359 -14.24 -27.81 -16.48
N THR A 360 -14.51 -27.61 -15.18
CA THR A 360 -15.87 -27.32 -14.68
C THR A 360 -16.33 -25.87 -14.85
N GLY A 361 -15.63 -25.05 -15.64
CA GLY A 361 -16.03 -23.66 -15.92
C GLY A 361 -15.66 -22.62 -14.85
N LYS A 362 -14.85 -22.93 -13.84
CA LYS A 362 -14.42 -21.94 -12.81
C LYS A 362 -13.76 -20.69 -13.39
N SER A 363 -12.73 -20.87 -14.22
CA SER A 363 -12.03 -19.75 -14.88
C SER A 363 -12.95 -19.01 -15.85
N LEU A 364 -13.92 -19.72 -16.44
CA LEU A 364 -14.92 -19.16 -17.34
C LEU A 364 -15.87 -18.23 -16.59
N LEU A 365 -16.35 -18.64 -15.42
CA LEU A 365 -17.18 -17.84 -14.54
C LEU A 365 -16.46 -16.55 -14.12
N LEU A 366 -15.25 -16.66 -13.60
CA LEU A 366 -14.45 -15.51 -13.18
C LEU A 366 -14.16 -14.54 -14.33
N TYR A 367 -13.82 -15.07 -15.51
CA TYR A 367 -13.60 -14.27 -16.71
C TYR A 367 -14.85 -13.49 -17.13
N ASN A 368 -16.01 -14.15 -17.18
CA ASN A 368 -17.25 -13.50 -17.60
C ASN A 368 -17.79 -12.53 -16.54
N MET A 369 -17.63 -12.84 -15.24
CA MET A 369 -17.90 -11.89 -14.15
C MET A 369 -17.05 -10.64 -14.29
N ALA A 370 -15.74 -10.80 -14.51
CA ALA A 370 -14.84 -9.67 -14.68
C ALA A 370 -15.18 -8.83 -15.91
N THR A 371 -15.53 -9.51 -17.02
CA THR A 371 -15.92 -8.85 -18.28
C THR A 371 -17.22 -8.05 -18.12
N ALA A 372 -18.17 -8.58 -17.35
CA ALA A 372 -19.44 -7.90 -17.05
C ALA A 372 -19.28 -6.67 -16.13
N ILE A 373 -18.14 -6.53 -15.45
CA ILE A 373 -17.84 -5.40 -14.57
C ILE A 373 -16.94 -4.37 -15.27
N ASP A 374 -15.81 -4.81 -15.81
CA ASP A 374 -14.78 -3.96 -16.44
C ASP A 374 -14.19 -4.68 -17.66
N GLN A 375 -14.90 -4.61 -18.79
CA GLN A 375 -14.49 -5.26 -20.03
C GLN A 375 -13.14 -4.75 -20.53
N LYS A 376 -12.84 -3.46 -20.36
CA LYS A 376 -11.58 -2.86 -20.80
C LYS A 376 -10.38 -3.48 -20.11
N GLN A 377 -10.46 -3.66 -18.79
CA GLN A 377 -9.41 -4.31 -18.02
C GLN A 377 -9.21 -5.77 -18.42
N VAL A 378 -10.30 -6.51 -18.68
CA VAL A 378 -10.18 -7.92 -19.10
C VAL A 378 -9.50 -8.03 -20.45
N VAL A 379 -9.91 -7.21 -21.44
CA VAL A 379 -9.32 -7.23 -22.79
C VAL A 379 -7.82 -6.91 -22.72
N SER A 380 -7.43 -5.85 -22.00
CA SER A 380 -6.01 -5.46 -21.89
C SER A 380 -5.14 -6.56 -21.27
N LYS A 381 -5.67 -7.34 -20.32
CA LYS A 381 -4.95 -8.43 -19.63
C LYS A 381 -5.02 -9.78 -20.36
N ALA A 382 -6.08 -10.03 -21.11
CA ALA A 382 -6.26 -11.29 -21.85
C ALA A 382 -5.37 -11.37 -23.09
N GLU A 383 -4.98 -10.24 -23.70
CA GLU A 383 -4.05 -10.19 -24.83
C GLU A 383 -2.65 -10.73 -24.49
N GLN A 384 -2.27 -10.71 -23.21
CA GLN A 384 -0.94 -11.11 -22.73
C GLN A 384 -0.88 -12.56 -22.22
N THR A 385 -2.00 -13.28 -22.16
CA THR A 385 -2.09 -14.63 -21.57
C THR A 385 -2.73 -15.64 -22.54
N ILE A 386 -2.61 -16.95 -22.22
CA ILE A 386 -3.12 -18.07 -23.04
C ILE A 386 -4.67 -18.06 -23.17
N ASN A 387 -5.36 -17.14 -22.49
CA ASN A 387 -6.81 -17.06 -22.37
C ASN A 387 -7.53 -16.22 -23.45
N SER A 388 -6.85 -15.78 -24.50
CA SER A 388 -7.42 -14.95 -25.59
C SER A 388 -8.60 -15.56 -26.36
N LYS A 389 -9.06 -16.77 -25.99
CA LYS A 389 -10.20 -17.49 -26.60
C LYS A 389 -11.11 -18.18 -25.57
N LEU A 390 -11.26 -17.64 -24.36
CA LEU A 390 -12.34 -18.12 -23.48
C LEU A 390 -13.71 -17.72 -24.07
N TRP A 391 -14.66 -18.65 -23.98
CA TRP A 391 -16.04 -18.45 -24.41
C TRP A 391 -16.68 -17.29 -23.62
N ASN A 392 -17.50 -16.48 -24.29
CA ASN A 392 -18.36 -15.48 -23.64
C ASN A 392 -19.72 -16.12 -23.35
N LEU A 393 -20.15 -16.06 -22.10
CA LEU A 393 -21.53 -16.37 -21.70
C LEU A 393 -22.44 -15.21 -22.12
N ASN A 394 -23.68 -15.53 -22.48
CA ASN A 394 -24.69 -14.51 -22.68
C ASN A 394 -25.13 -13.92 -21.33
N ASN A 395 -25.30 -12.60 -21.31
CA ASN A 395 -25.98 -11.85 -20.26
C ASN A 395 -25.58 -12.24 -18.81
N VAL A 396 -24.31 -12.07 -18.48
CA VAL A 396 -23.83 -12.16 -17.08
C VAL A 396 -24.10 -10.83 -16.38
N ILE A 397 -24.83 -10.91 -15.27
CA ILE A 397 -25.26 -9.75 -14.49
C ILE A 397 -24.69 -9.88 -13.07
N VAL A 398 -23.97 -8.85 -12.64
CA VAL A 398 -23.36 -8.76 -11.31
C VAL A 398 -24.15 -7.76 -10.47
N PHE A 399 -24.66 -8.21 -9.33
CA PHE A 399 -25.42 -7.41 -8.38
C PHE A 399 -24.54 -7.08 -7.18
N TRP A 400 -24.50 -5.81 -6.79
CA TRP A 400 -23.71 -5.32 -5.66
C TRP A 400 -24.59 -5.15 -4.41
N ASN A 401 -23.99 -5.20 -3.23
CA ASN A 401 -24.71 -5.06 -1.95
C ASN A 401 -25.37 -3.68 -1.77
N ASP A 402 -24.92 -2.64 -2.50
CA ASP A 402 -25.56 -1.32 -2.51
C ASP A 402 -26.74 -1.21 -3.51
N GLY A 403 -27.10 -2.32 -4.16
CA GLY A 403 -28.18 -2.38 -5.16
C GLY A 403 -27.73 -1.99 -6.57
N ALA A 404 -26.47 -1.60 -6.78
CA ALA A 404 -25.95 -1.34 -8.12
C ALA A 404 -25.90 -2.64 -8.95
N ILE A 405 -26.02 -2.51 -10.27
CA ILE A 405 -26.03 -3.64 -11.20
C ILE A 405 -25.01 -3.37 -12.31
N ASN A 406 -24.20 -4.39 -12.63
CA ASN A 406 -23.26 -4.40 -13.73
C ASN A 406 -23.64 -5.49 -14.74
N SER A 407 -23.90 -5.10 -15.98
CA SER A 407 -24.16 -5.98 -17.12
C SER A 407 -23.43 -5.46 -18.37
N GLY A 408 -22.12 -5.18 -18.23
CA GLY A 408 -21.28 -4.51 -19.24
C GLY A 408 -20.34 -3.47 -18.62
N ASP A 409 -19.74 -2.60 -19.45
CA ASP A 409 -18.80 -1.56 -19.01
C ASP A 409 -19.52 -0.54 -18.09
N GLY A 410 -19.39 -0.74 -16.77
CA GLY A 410 -20.09 0.03 -15.75
C GLY A 410 -19.17 0.91 -14.90
N LEU A 411 -19.75 1.64 -13.94
CA LEU A 411 -19.03 2.62 -13.11
C LEU A 411 -18.06 1.99 -12.09
N LYS A 412 -18.29 0.73 -11.72
CA LYS A 412 -17.50 0.02 -10.70
C LYS A 412 -16.30 -0.68 -11.33
N LYS A 413 -15.18 -0.64 -10.60
CA LYS A 413 -13.90 -1.22 -11.02
C LYS A 413 -13.55 -2.43 -10.17
N ILE A 414 -12.88 -3.39 -10.79
CA ILE A 414 -12.31 -4.55 -10.12
C ILE A 414 -10.84 -4.68 -10.49
N ILE A 415 -10.15 -5.62 -9.84
CA ILE A 415 -8.82 -6.08 -10.25
C ILE A 415 -8.95 -7.55 -10.65
N TYR A 416 -8.97 -7.80 -11.95
CA TYR A 416 -8.94 -9.14 -12.51
C TYR A 416 -7.50 -9.60 -12.72
N ILE A 417 -7.18 -10.81 -12.26
CA ILE A 417 -5.88 -11.46 -12.47
C ILE A 417 -6.12 -12.78 -13.22
N PRO A 418 -5.80 -12.84 -14.53
CA PRO A 418 -5.97 -14.06 -15.31
C PRO A 418 -5.07 -15.22 -14.85
N GLN A 419 -5.46 -16.43 -15.22
CA GLN A 419 -4.64 -17.62 -14.95
C GLN A 419 -3.28 -17.53 -15.65
N GLY A 420 -2.20 -17.75 -14.88
CA GLY A 420 -0.82 -17.67 -15.39
C GLY A 420 -0.25 -16.26 -15.49
N HIS A 421 -1.04 -15.22 -15.23
CA HIS A 421 -0.62 -13.82 -15.30
C HIS A 421 0.46 -13.47 -14.27
N LEU A 422 0.31 -13.96 -13.04
CA LEU A 422 1.30 -13.79 -11.96
C LEU A 422 2.69 -14.33 -12.36
N ASN A 423 2.75 -15.45 -13.09
CA ASN A 423 4.03 -16.01 -13.56
C ASN A 423 4.68 -15.14 -14.63
N LEU A 424 3.90 -14.44 -15.47
CA LEU A 424 4.46 -13.50 -16.44
C LEU A 424 5.07 -12.29 -15.73
N LEU A 425 4.36 -11.74 -14.74
CA LEU A 425 4.80 -10.58 -13.96
C LEU A 425 6.08 -10.85 -13.16
N LEU A 426 6.27 -12.07 -12.65
CA LEU A 426 7.48 -12.47 -11.92
C LEU A 426 8.69 -12.74 -12.83
N ASN A 427 8.48 -13.04 -14.12
CA ASN A 427 9.57 -13.37 -15.05
C ASN A 427 10.13 -12.14 -15.81
N SER A 428 9.48 -10.98 -15.75
CA SER A 428 9.82 -9.77 -16.52
C SER A 428 10.66 -8.75 -15.72
N GLY A 429 11.70 -9.22 -15.01
CA GLY A 429 12.41 -8.55 -13.90
C GLY A 429 12.86 -7.08 -14.02
N GLU A 430 12.79 -6.41 -15.18
CA GLU A 430 13.12 -4.98 -15.34
C GLU A 430 11.93 -4.07 -15.69
N GLN A 431 10.77 -4.61 -16.07
CA GLN A 431 9.61 -3.78 -16.39
C GLN A 431 8.87 -3.36 -15.12
N VAL A 432 8.25 -2.18 -15.12
CA VAL A 432 7.24 -1.83 -14.10
C VAL A 432 6.14 -2.87 -14.23
N THR A 433 6.00 -3.71 -13.21
CA THR A 433 5.01 -4.78 -13.22
C THR A 433 3.62 -4.17 -12.96
N GLU A 434 2.57 -4.84 -13.42
CA GLU A 434 1.21 -4.43 -13.03
C GLU A 434 0.99 -4.53 -11.51
N ILE A 435 1.78 -5.35 -10.82
CA ILE A 435 1.82 -5.43 -9.35
C ILE A 435 2.39 -4.13 -8.77
N ASP A 436 3.50 -3.61 -9.31
CA ASP A 436 4.04 -2.30 -8.91
C ASP A 436 2.98 -1.20 -9.06
N THR A 437 2.25 -1.21 -10.19
CA THR A 437 1.18 -0.22 -10.44
C THR A 437 -0.01 -0.39 -9.51
N LEU A 438 -0.37 -1.65 -9.19
CA LEU A 438 -1.44 -1.96 -8.25
C LEU A 438 -1.07 -1.50 -6.84
N ILE A 439 0.13 -1.87 -6.35
CA ILE A 439 0.63 -1.47 -5.04
C ILE A 439 0.71 0.06 -4.97
N GLN A 440 1.25 0.71 -5.99
CA GLN A 440 1.25 2.16 -6.10
C GLN A 440 -0.16 2.76 -6.00
N SER A 441 -1.15 2.17 -6.68
CA SER A 441 -2.54 2.64 -6.62
C SER A 441 -3.19 2.45 -5.26
N ILE A 442 -2.77 1.43 -4.50
CA ILE A 442 -3.22 1.18 -3.13
C ILE A 442 -2.58 2.20 -2.18
N ILE A 443 -1.26 2.41 -2.28
CA ILE A 443 -0.53 3.35 -1.43
C ILE A 443 -0.99 4.81 -1.70
N CYS A 444 -1.30 5.16 -2.95
CA CYS A 444 -1.84 6.47 -3.32
C CYS A 444 -3.34 6.67 -2.98
N GLN A 445 -3.98 5.75 -2.25
CA GLN A 445 -5.31 6.03 -1.67
C GLN A 445 -5.22 7.06 -0.54
N ASP A 446 -4.07 7.14 0.15
CA ASP A 446 -3.78 8.21 1.07
C ASP A 446 -3.47 9.51 0.30
N GLU A 447 -4.23 10.58 0.57
CA GLU A 447 -4.08 11.86 -0.13
C GLU A 447 -2.70 12.50 0.06
N LYS A 448 -2.09 12.33 1.24
CA LYS A 448 -0.75 12.85 1.53
C LYS A 448 0.27 12.14 0.64
N ILE A 449 0.21 10.82 0.61
CA ILE A 449 1.09 9.99 -0.24
C ILE A 449 0.90 10.31 -1.71
N LYS A 450 -0.36 10.44 -2.15
CA LYS A 450 -0.67 10.80 -3.54
C LYS A 450 -0.06 12.14 -3.95
N THR A 451 -0.14 13.15 -3.09
CA THR A 451 0.46 14.47 -3.34
C THR A 451 1.97 14.36 -3.52
N MET A 452 2.64 13.61 -2.64
CA MET A 452 4.08 13.37 -2.72
C MET A 452 4.49 12.63 -4.01
N HIS A 453 3.69 11.64 -4.41
CA HIS A 453 3.90 10.91 -5.65
C HIS A 453 3.75 11.83 -6.88
N ASP A 454 2.76 12.73 -6.88
CA ASP A 454 2.55 13.69 -7.97
C ASP A 454 3.70 14.72 -8.07
N GLU A 455 4.22 15.20 -6.93
CA GLU A 455 5.41 16.05 -6.86
C GLU A 455 6.66 15.34 -7.41
N PHE A 456 6.88 14.10 -7.00
CA PHE A 456 7.98 13.28 -7.51
C PHE A 456 7.92 13.14 -9.04
N ARG A 457 6.73 12.83 -9.58
CA ARG A 457 6.52 12.72 -11.04
C ARG A 457 6.76 14.05 -11.75
N HIS A 458 6.35 15.16 -11.14
CA HIS A 458 6.58 16.49 -11.68
C HIS A 458 8.08 16.82 -11.76
N ASN A 459 8.83 16.52 -10.69
CA ASN A 459 10.27 16.74 -10.64
C ASN A 459 11.01 15.95 -11.72
N LEU A 460 10.69 14.66 -11.89
CA LEU A 460 11.27 13.83 -12.95
C LEU A 460 11.00 14.43 -14.35
N SER A 461 9.74 14.84 -14.61
CA SER A 461 9.38 15.45 -15.89
C SER A 461 10.09 16.80 -16.13
N SER A 462 10.33 17.58 -15.09
CA SER A 462 11.08 18.84 -15.17
C SER A 462 12.54 18.59 -15.56
N ILE A 463 13.16 17.55 -14.99
CA ILE A 463 14.55 17.16 -15.32
C ILE A 463 14.65 16.77 -16.80
N ASP A 464 13.73 15.95 -17.32
CA ASP A 464 13.72 15.56 -18.74
C ASP A 464 13.67 16.77 -19.69
N VAL A 465 12.86 17.78 -19.35
CA VAL A 465 12.76 19.03 -20.12
C VAL A 465 14.07 19.81 -20.08
N GLN A 466 14.72 19.90 -18.92
CA GLN A 466 16.00 20.58 -18.75
C GLN A 466 17.13 19.87 -19.50
N ILE A 467 17.20 18.53 -19.42
CA ILE A 467 18.17 17.72 -20.18
C ILE A 467 17.99 17.98 -21.68
N THR A 468 16.75 17.94 -22.17
CA THR A 468 16.45 18.21 -23.59
C THR A 468 16.96 19.57 -24.03
N LYS A 469 16.78 20.61 -23.22
CA LYS A 469 17.28 21.96 -23.49
C LYS A 469 18.81 22.02 -23.52
N GLU A 470 19.49 21.42 -22.52
CA GLU A 470 20.96 21.42 -22.47
C GLU A 470 21.58 20.59 -23.60
N ILE A 471 20.92 19.53 -24.07
CA ILE A 471 21.35 18.78 -25.26
C ILE A 471 21.35 19.67 -26.50
N SER A 472 20.31 20.49 -26.69
CA SER A 472 20.26 21.45 -27.80
C SER A 472 21.39 22.49 -27.69
N ASN A 473 21.65 23.01 -26.48
CA ASN A 473 22.76 23.93 -26.23
C ASN A 473 24.12 23.29 -26.53
N LEU A 474 24.32 22.02 -26.14
CA LEU A 474 25.56 21.28 -26.37
C LEU A 474 25.85 21.11 -27.86
N LEU A 475 24.84 20.77 -28.65
CA LEU A 475 24.97 20.62 -30.10
C LEU A 475 25.22 21.95 -30.81
N GLY A 476 24.60 23.03 -30.32
CA GLY A 476 24.88 24.40 -30.78
C GLY A 476 26.34 24.78 -30.56
N ALA A 477 26.81 24.68 -29.31
CA ALA A 477 28.20 24.98 -28.95
C ALA A 477 29.21 24.10 -29.72
N ASN A 478 28.87 22.83 -29.99
CA ASN A 478 29.73 21.94 -30.77
C ASN A 478 29.79 22.31 -32.26
N THR A 479 28.69 22.80 -32.84
CA THR A 479 28.68 23.28 -34.24
C THR A 479 29.52 24.55 -34.36
N GLU A 480 29.34 25.51 -33.46
CA GLU A 480 30.15 26.73 -33.41
C GLU A 480 31.65 26.43 -33.23
N LEU A 481 31.99 25.48 -32.37
CA LEU A 481 33.38 25.04 -32.17
C LEU A 481 33.97 24.49 -33.47
N SER A 482 33.23 23.64 -34.19
CA SER A 482 33.66 23.10 -35.49
C SER A 482 33.89 24.20 -36.52
N GLU A 483 33.03 25.22 -36.58
CA GLU A 483 33.20 26.35 -37.49
C GLU A 483 34.45 27.19 -37.18
N ILE A 484 34.80 27.35 -35.90
CA ILE A 484 36.02 28.05 -35.47
C ILE A 484 37.26 27.19 -35.78
N GLU A 485 37.19 25.88 -35.57
CA GLU A 485 38.25 24.93 -35.92
C GLU A 485 38.51 24.89 -37.44
N ASP A 486 37.46 24.96 -38.25
CA ASP A 486 37.56 25.06 -39.71
C ASP A 486 38.23 26.38 -40.13
N LYS A 487 37.82 27.52 -39.55
CA LYS A 487 38.47 28.82 -39.79
C LYS A 487 39.95 28.83 -39.40
N TYR A 488 40.32 28.12 -38.34
CA TYR A 488 41.71 27.94 -37.92
C TYR A 488 42.51 27.14 -38.96
N SER A 489 41.91 26.06 -39.50
CA SER A 489 42.54 25.24 -40.54
C SER A 489 42.79 26.02 -41.84
N GLU A 490 41.90 26.95 -42.22
CA GLU A 490 42.05 27.82 -43.39
C GLU A 490 43.17 28.87 -43.22
N HIS A 491 43.37 29.40 -42.00
CA HIS A 491 44.42 30.39 -41.72
C HIS A 491 45.83 29.78 -41.70
N GLY A 492 45.94 28.47 -41.49
CA GLY A 492 47.19 27.74 -41.31
C GLY A 492 47.58 27.64 -39.82
N SER A 493 48.14 26.50 -39.42
CA SER A 493 48.55 26.28 -38.03
C SER A 493 49.61 27.29 -37.61
N VAL A 494 49.53 27.78 -36.37
CA VAL A 494 50.55 28.66 -35.76
C VAL A 494 51.95 28.08 -35.92
N ILE A 495 52.09 26.75 -35.87
CA ILE A 495 53.37 26.04 -36.02
C ILE A 495 53.89 26.14 -37.47
N ASP A 496 53.02 25.99 -38.46
CA ASP A 496 53.39 26.01 -39.86
C ASP A 496 53.76 27.43 -40.31
N ILE A 497 52.98 28.42 -39.87
CA ILE A 497 53.27 29.84 -40.11
C ILE A 497 54.60 30.23 -39.44
N GLN A 498 54.85 29.75 -38.21
CA GLN A 498 56.12 30.00 -37.52
C GLN A 498 57.31 29.38 -38.26
N ARG A 499 57.17 28.14 -38.75
CA ARG A 499 58.20 27.49 -39.55
C ARG A 499 58.49 28.26 -40.86
N GLU A 500 57.47 28.84 -41.48
CA GLU A 500 57.65 29.67 -42.68
C GLU A 500 58.35 31.01 -42.36
N ILE A 501 58.04 31.63 -41.21
CA ILE A 501 58.76 32.80 -40.69
C ILE A 501 60.24 32.46 -40.47
N ASP A 502 60.53 31.34 -39.81
CA ASP A 502 61.90 30.94 -39.49
C ASP A 502 62.72 30.66 -40.76
N ASN A 503 62.14 29.97 -41.75
CA ASN A 503 62.77 29.74 -43.05
C ASN A 503 63.10 31.06 -43.79
N LYS A 504 62.19 32.05 -43.74
CA LYS A 504 62.41 33.36 -44.37
C LYS A 504 63.44 34.21 -43.62
N LYS A 505 63.51 34.10 -42.29
CA LYS A 505 64.60 34.70 -41.49
C LYS A 505 65.95 34.09 -41.82
N GLU A 506 66.02 32.78 -42.02
CA GLU A 506 67.27 32.09 -42.39
C GLU A 506 67.77 32.47 -43.80
N LEU A 507 66.84 32.70 -44.74
CA LEU A 507 67.14 33.25 -46.08
C LEU A 507 67.69 34.69 -46.01
N LEU A 508 67.16 35.51 -45.09
CA LEU A 508 67.64 36.87 -44.82
C LEU A 508 69.07 36.88 -44.26
N GLN A 509 69.43 35.89 -43.41
CA GLN A 509 70.77 35.76 -42.84
C GLN A 509 71.85 35.41 -43.88
N LYS A 510 71.49 34.79 -45.01
CA LYS A 510 72.44 34.40 -46.07
C LYS A 510 72.79 35.53 -47.05
N SER A 511 72.06 36.66 -47.05
CA SER A 511 72.19 37.68 -48.10
C SER A 511 73.13 38.86 -47.82
N GLU A 512 73.51 39.21 -46.58
CA GLU A 512 74.54 40.26 -46.35
C GLU A 512 75.07 40.39 -44.90
N ASN A 513 76.23 41.04 -44.75
CA ASN A 513 77.13 41.09 -43.58
C ASN A 513 76.72 42.05 -42.42
N GLN A 514 75.43 42.30 -42.19
CA GLN A 514 74.92 43.13 -41.07
C GLN A 514 73.73 42.47 -40.33
N THR A 515 73.94 41.25 -39.84
CA THR A 515 72.88 40.34 -39.38
C THR A 515 72.30 40.63 -37.99
N ALA A 516 73.08 41.12 -37.02
CA ALA A 516 72.63 41.16 -35.62
C ALA A 516 71.67 42.32 -35.28
N GLU A 517 71.80 43.47 -35.94
CA GLU A 517 71.04 44.68 -35.59
C GLU A 517 69.59 44.64 -36.15
N ILE A 518 69.43 44.08 -37.36
CA ILE A 518 68.12 43.86 -37.99
C ILE A 518 67.33 42.77 -37.28
N GLU A 519 67.98 41.68 -36.86
CA GLU A 519 67.33 40.58 -36.13
C GLU A 519 66.71 41.05 -34.80
N HIS A 520 67.45 41.86 -34.05
CA HIS A 520 66.97 42.48 -32.81
C HIS A 520 65.83 43.48 -33.04
N LEU A 521 65.83 44.23 -34.16
CA LEU A 521 64.72 45.10 -34.54
C LEU A 521 63.46 44.30 -34.91
N ILE A 522 63.61 43.19 -35.65
CA ILE A 522 62.50 42.30 -36.02
C ILE A 522 61.92 41.60 -34.78
N GLU A 523 62.75 41.15 -33.83
CA GLU A 523 62.28 40.57 -32.57
C GLU A 523 61.49 41.59 -31.73
N ARG A 524 61.99 42.83 -31.62
CA ARG A 524 61.29 43.93 -30.91
C ARG A 524 59.99 44.33 -31.59
N LEU A 525 59.95 44.34 -32.92
CA LEU A 525 58.73 44.58 -33.71
C LEU A 525 57.72 43.46 -33.47
N THR A 526 58.16 42.20 -33.51
CA THR A 526 57.31 41.02 -33.27
C THR A 526 56.72 41.05 -31.86
N ALA A 527 57.54 41.35 -30.85
CA ALA A 527 57.09 41.48 -29.47
C ALA A 527 56.10 42.64 -29.28
N SER A 528 56.35 43.81 -29.89
CA SER A 528 55.44 44.96 -29.82
C SER A 528 54.11 44.71 -30.54
N LYS A 529 54.14 44.08 -31.72
CA LYS A 529 52.93 43.67 -32.45
C LYS A 529 52.11 42.66 -31.67
N LYS A 530 52.75 41.67 -31.03
CA LYS A 530 52.09 40.71 -30.14
C LYS A 530 51.44 41.40 -28.94
N ALA A 531 52.18 42.25 -28.23
CA ALA A 531 51.66 42.99 -27.08
C ALA A 531 50.48 43.90 -27.47
N LYS A 532 50.54 44.55 -28.64
CA LYS A 532 49.41 45.32 -29.17
C LYS A 532 48.22 44.43 -29.50
N GLY A 533 48.43 43.28 -30.13
CA GLY A 533 47.38 42.30 -30.41
C GLY A 533 46.67 41.79 -29.15
N ASP A 534 47.43 41.52 -28.08
CA ASP A 534 46.89 41.12 -26.78
C ASP A 534 46.03 42.24 -26.14
N LEU A 535 46.47 43.50 -26.28
CA LEU A 535 45.71 44.67 -25.84
C LEU A 535 44.44 44.89 -26.68
N ASP A 536 44.52 44.76 -28.01
CA ASP A 536 43.36 44.87 -28.92
C ASP A 536 42.31 43.77 -28.62
N GLN A 537 42.75 42.56 -28.27
CA GLN A 537 41.83 41.49 -27.85
C GLN A 537 41.16 41.82 -26.51
N THR A 538 41.96 42.29 -25.54
CA THR A 538 41.44 42.69 -24.22
C THR A 538 40.43 43.82 -24.35
N LEU A 539 40.70 44.79 -25.24
CA LEU A 539 39.79 45.88 -25.57
C LEU A 539 38.46 45.35 -26.11
N ARG A 540 38.49 44.46 -27.11
CA ARG A 540 37.28 43.87 -27.70
C ARG A 540 36.43 43.13 -26.67
N LEU A 541 37.06 42.35 -25.78
CA LEU A 541 36.35 41.65 -24.71
C LEU A 541 35.66 42.64 -23.77
N LYS A 542 36.38 43.69 -23.35
CA LYS A 542 35.83 44.72 -22.44
C LYS A 542 34.74 45.56 -23.10
N GLU A 543 34.87 45.88 -24.39
CA GLU A 543 33.83 46.56 -25.17
C GLU A 543 32.58 45.70 -25.32
N PHE A 544 32.76 44.40 -25.55
CA PHE A 544 31.67 43.42 -25.60
C PHE A 544 30.97 43.31 -24.24
N ASP A 545 31.72 43.18 -23.15
CA ASP A 545 31.19 43.16 -21.78
C ASP A 545 30.40 44.45 -21.48
N ARG A 546 30.93 45.61 -21.89
CA ARG A 546 30.27 46.91 -21.73
C ARG A 546 28.95 46.96 -22.51
N GLN A 547 28.94 46.47 -23.75
CA GLN A 547 27.74 46.43 -24.57
C GLN A 547 26.69 45.49 -23.96
N LEU A 548 27.07 44.25 -23.63
CA LEU A 548 26.17 43.26 -23.03
C LEU A 548 25.59 43.77 -21.71
N LEU A 549 26.42 44.37 -20.86
CA LEU A 549 26.00 44.92 -19.58
C LEU A 549 25.05 46.11 -19.78
N SER A 550 25.27 46.96 -20.79
CA SER A 550 24.37 48.09 -21.09
C SER A 550 22.98 47.67 -21.52
N GLU A 551 22.86 46.51 -22.16
CA GLU A 551 21.60 45.93 -22.64
C GLU A 551 20.96 44.98 -21.61
N SER A 552 21.69 44.61 -20.55
CA SER A 552 21.24 43.65 -19.54
C SER A 552 20.06 44.16 -18.73
N LYS A 553 19.07 43.28 -18.53
CA LYS A 553 17.90 43.49 -17.66
C LYS A 553 17.66 42.25 -16.83
N ILE A 554 17.34 42.44 -15.55
CA ILE A 554 16.91 41.36 -14.67
C ILE A 554 15.41 41.52 -14.48
N VAL A 555 14.66 40.46 -14.81
CA VAL A 555 13.21 40.42 -14.67
C VAL A 555 12.80 39.14 -13.95
N VAL A 556 11.68 39.20 -13.23
CA VAL A 556 11.06 38.04 -12.62
C VAL A 556 10.50 37.12 -13.72
N ASP A 557 10.84 35.83 -13.66
CA ASP A 557 10.30 34.81 -14.57
C ASP A 557 8.80 34.61 -14.33
N ARG A 558 8.02 34.71 -15.41
CA ARG A 558 6.55 34.62 -15.40
C ARG A 558 6.03 33.34 -16.03
N ASN A 559 6.89 32.48 -16.60
CA ASN A 559 6.48 31.30 -17.36
C ASN A 559 5.63 30.30 -16.54
N SER A 560 5.90 30.20 -15.24
CA SER A 560 5.15 29.35 -14.32
C SER A 560 3.75 29.90 -13.99
N LEU A 561 3.53 31.21 -14.16
CA LEU A 561 2.28 31.90 -13.85
C LEU A 561 1.25 31.84 -15.00
N GLU A 562 1.69 31.63 -16.24
CA GLU A 562 0.81 31.56 -17.43
C GLU A 562 -0.21 30.41 -17.38
N LYS A 563 0.04 29.38 -16.56
CA LYS A 563 -0.87 28.23 -16.40
C LYS A 563 -2.03 28.50 -15.43
N ILE A 564 -2.00 29.61 -14.69
CA ILE A 564 -3.04 29.98 -13.74
C ILE A 564 -4.25 30.53 -14.50
N LYS A 565 -5.40 29.85 -14.38
CA LYS A 565 -6.64 30.21 -15.10
C LYS A 565 -7.47 31.30 -14.44
N SER A 566 -7.24 31.59 -13.16
CA SER A 566 -8.03 32.59 -12.41
C SER A 566 -7.54 34.00 -12.70
N GLU A 567 -8.39 34.81 -13.33
CA GLU A 567 -8.07 36.18 -13.75
C GLU A 567 -7.75 37.10 -12.55
N SER A 568 -8.52 37.01 -11.47
CA SER A 568 -8.27 37.81 -10.26
C SER A 568 -6.96 37.47 -9.55
N VAL A 569 -6.49 36.23 -9.67
CA VAL A 569 -5.26 35.74 -9.05
C VAL A 569 -4.05 36.11 -9.91
N ILE A 570 -4.14 35.88 -11.22
CA ILE A 570 -3.04 36.20 -12.15
C ILE A 570 -2.77 37.71 -12.17
N THR A 571 -3.81 38.57 -12.13
CA THR A 571 -3.61 40.03 -12.09
C THR A 571 -2.88 40.48 -10.83
N LYS A 572 -3.20 39.91 -9.65
CA LYS A 572 -2.51 40.27 -8.40
C LYS A 572 -1.05 39.81 -8.41
N LEU A 573 -0.79 38.61 -8.91
CA LEU A 573 0.58 38.09 -9.03
C LEU A 573 1.39 38.88 -10.05
N MET A 574 0.80 39.24 -11.19
CA MET A 574 1.45 40.08 -12.20
C MET A 574 1.82 41.45 -11.64
N ASN A 575 0.89 42.13 -10.94
CA ASN A 575 1.20 43.42 -10.30
C ASN A 575 2.34 43.30 -9.28
N PHE A 576 2.37 42.22 -8.49
CA PHE A 576 3.45 41.96 -7.55
C PHE A 576 4.79 41.71 -8.26
N CYS A 577 4.80 40.95 -9.36
CA CYS A 577 6.00 40.77 -10.19
C CYS A 577 6.48 42.10 -10.79
N ASP A 578 5.57 42.97 -11.24
CA ASP A 578 5.91 44.29 -11.79
C ASP A 578 6.51 45.21 -10.72
N GLU A 579 5.97 45.20 -9.49
CA GLU A 579 6.56 45.92 -8.35
C GLU A 579 7.98 45.42 -8.03
N PHE A 580 8.19 44.10 -8.09
CA PHE A 580 9.52 43.51 -7.91
C PHE A 580 10.49 43.86 -9.04
N ASP A 581 10.05 43.86 -10.30
CA ASP A 581 10.88 44.28 -11.43
C ASP A 581 11.35 45.72 -11.27
N ILE A 582 10.48 46.63 -10.82
CA ILE A 582 10.85 48.03 -10.53
C ILE A 582 11.89 48.09 -9.41
N LEU A 583 11.69 47.33 -8.34
CA LEU A 583 12.62 47.31 -7.20
C LEU A 583 13.99 46.72 -7.60
N ILE A 584 14.00 45.63 -8.36
CA ILE A 584 15.21 44.99 -8.87
C ILE A 584 15.96 45.96 -9.77
N GLU A 585 15.29 46.57 -10.74
CA GLU A 585 15.93 47.52 -11.67
C GLU A 585 16.46 48.76 -10.94
N SER A 586 15.80 49.22 -9.87
CA SER A 586 16.32 50.33 -9.06
C SER A 586 17.66 50.03 -8.40
N LYS A 587 17.89 48.78 -7.97
CA LYS A 587 19.15 48.35 -7.33
C LYS A 587 20.18 47.91 -8.37
N PHE A 588 19.76 47.10 -9.33
CA PHE A 588 20.61 46.59 -10.38
C PHE A 588 21.09 47.73 -11.30
N GLY A 589 20.25 48.72 -11.57
CA GLY A 589 20.62 49.90 -12.34
C GLY A 589 21.78 50.69 -11.74
N ILE A 590 21.80 50.89 -10.42
CA ILE A 590 22.91 51.57 -9.72
C ILE A 590 24.21 50.78 -9.89
N LEU A 591 24.19 49.46 -9.61
CA LEU A 591 25.35 48.60 -9.78
C LEU A 591 25.81 48.54 -11.24
N ARG A 592 24.87 48.53 -12.19
CA ARG A 592 25.14 48.54 -13.63
C ARG A 592 25.88 49.82 -14.04
N GLU A 593 25.45 50.99 -13.55
CA GLU A 593 26.15 52.25 -13.80
C GLU A 593 27.58 52.26 -13.23
N GLU A 594 27.77 51.77 -11.99
CA GLU A 594 29.09 51.67 -11.36
C GLU A 594 30.05 50.77 -12.16
N LEU A 595 29.57 49.61 -12.60
CA LEU A 595 30.34 48.66 -13.40
C LEU A 595 30.63 49.20 -14.81
N LEU A 596 29.67 49.88 -15.45
CA LEU A 596 29.86 50.53 -16.75
C LEU A 596 30.89 51.66 -16.69
N ALA A 597 30.90 52.44 -15.60
CA ALA A 597 31.91 53.46 -15.36
C ALA A 597 33.30 52.84 -15.22
N THR A 598 33.41 51.75 -14.45
CA THR A 598 34.65 50.98 -14.25
C THR A 598 35.18 50.43 -15.59
N LEU A 599 34.33 49.74 -16.36
CA LEU A 599 34.69 49.22 -17.69
C LEU A 599 35.10 50.33 -18.65
N SER A 600 34.42 51.48 -18.62
CA SER A 600 34.76 52.62 -19.48
C SER A 600 36.13 53.21 -19.13
N GLN A 601 36.49 53.24 -17.85
CA GLN A 601 37.83 53.64 -17.42
C GLN A 601 38.89 52.65 -17.90
N GLU A 602 38.68 51.34 -17.68
CA GLU A 602 39.61 50.29 -18.14
C GLU A 602 39.80 50.33 -19.67
N ILE A 603 38.72 50.51 -20.43
CA ILE A 603 38.75 50.66 -21.89
C ILE A 603 39.60 51.87 -22.30
N ASN A 604 39.47 53.01 -21.63
CA ASN A 604 40.27 54.20 -21.92
C ASN A 604 41.76 53.95 -21.63
N GLU A 605 42.08 53.31 -20.51
CA GLU A 605 43.47 52.95 -20.16
C GLU A 605 44.08 51.97 -21.17
N ILE A 606 43.32 50.99 -21.65
CA ILE A 606 43.76 50.05 -22.70
C ILE A 606 43.96 50.80 -24.03
N ASN A 607 43.06 51.70 -24.40
CA ASN A 607 43.19 52.52 -25.61
C ASN A 607 44.45 53.39 -25.62
N GLU A 608 44.82 53.97 -24.48
CA GLU A 608 46.09 54.70 -24.35
C GLU A 608 47.29 53.78 -24.57
N LYS A 609 47.31 52.59 -23.95
CA LYS A 609 48.38 51.58 -24.14
C LYS A 609 48.47 51.06 -25.59
N ILE A 610 47.34 50.91 -26.28
CA ILE A 610 47.30 50.55 -27.71
C ILE A 610 47.92 51.66 -28.56
N LYS A 611 47.61 52.93 -28.25
CA LYS A 611 48.17 54.11 -28.94
C LYS A 611 49.69 54.21 -28.75
N GLU A 612 50.19 54.00 -27.53
CA GLU A 612 51.63 53.95 -27.23
C GLU A 612 52.32 52.82 -28.00
N SER A 613 51.76 51.61 -27.96
CA SER A 613 52.29 50.45 -28.70
C SER A 613 52.25 50.67 -30.21
N GLY A 614 51.21 51.32 -30.72
CA GLY A 614 51.10 51.71 -32.14
C GLY A 614 52.19 52.69 -32.57
N ASN A 615 52.47 53.71 -31.76
CA ASN A 615 53.56 54.65 -32.02
C ASN A 615 54.93 53.94 -32.03
N ALA A 616 55.16 53.00 -31.11
CA ALA A 616 56.38 52.20 -31.04
C ALA A 616 56.56 51.30 -32.29
N ILE A 617 55.49 50.64 -32.75
CA ILE A 617 55.51 49.85 -34.00
C ILE A 617 55.82 50.74 -35.19
N THR A 618 55.19 51.91 -35.29
CA THR A 618 55.41 52.84 -36.42
C THR A 618 56.85 53.35 -36.48
N ALA A 619 57.47 53.61 -35.33
CA ALA A 619 58.88 53.99 -35.24
C ALA A 619 59.82 52.85 -35.66
N LEU A 620 59.55 51.62 -35.22
CA LEU A 620 60.32 50.43 -35.60
C LEU A 620 60.17 50.10 -37.10
N ASP A 621 58.96 50.23 -37.67
CA ASP A 621 58.72 50.06 -39.11
C ASP A 621 59.50 51.09 -39.94
N GLN A 622 59.62 52.34 -39.47
CA GLN A 622 60.40 53.39 -40.13
C GLN A 622 61.93 53.13 -40.07
N GLU A 623 62.44 52.67 -38.92
CA GLU A 623 63.85 52.26 -38.78
C GLU A 623 64.17 51.10 -39.74
N ILE A 624 63.27 50.11 -39.82
CA ILE A 624 63.42 48.95 -40.70
C ILE A 624 63.34 49.33 -42.18
N ALA A 625 62.46 50.26 -42.57
CA ALA A 625 62.28 50.69 -43.97
C ALA A 625 63.44 51.53 -44.53
N SER A 626 64.28 52.11 -43.66
CA SER A 626 65.43 52.94 -44.08
C SER A 626 66.62 52.15 -44.66
N ASN A 627 66.64 50.82 -44.48
CA ASN A 627 67.65 49.90 -45.05
C ASN A 627 67.22 49.42 -46.45
N GLN A 628 67.80 50.00 -47.52
CA GLN A 628 67.29 49.87 -48.89
C GLN A 628 67.55 48.52 -49.59
N GLU A 629 68.34 47.59 -49.06
CA GLU A 629 68.66 46.31 -49.73
C GLU A 629 67.82 45.09 -49.26
N THR A 630 66.89 45.24 -48.31
CA THR A 630 66.12 44.11 -47.72
C THR A 630 64.58 44.25 -47.72
N SER A 631 64.00 45.23 -48.43
CA SER A 631 62.57 45.59 -48.25
C SER A 631 61.53 44.53 -48.64
N LEU A 632 61.84 43.63 -49.60
CA LEU A 632 60.88 42.62 -50.07
C LEU A 632 60.73 41.43 -49.09
N LEU A 633 61.83 40.94 -48.52
CA LEU A 633 61.78 39.84 -47.55
C LEU A 633 61.19 40.31 -46.22
N THR A 634 61.51 41.54 -45.80
CA THR A 634 60.99 42.11 -44.56
C THR A 634 59.48 42.37 -44.61
N SER A 635 58.95 42.86 -45.73
CA SER A 635 57.49 42.99 -45.91
C SER A 635 56.76 41.64 -45.92
N GLN A 636 57.38 40.59 -46.47
CA GLN A 636 56.83 39.23 -46.42
C GLN A 636 56.85 38.63 -45.00
N ILE A 637 57.92 38.84 -44.23
CA ILE A 637 58.00 38.42 -42.82
C ILE A 637 56.94 39.13 -42.00
N ASN A 638 56.76 40.45 -42.19
CA ASN A 638 55.72 41.22 -41.52
C ASN A 638 54.30 40.69 -41.80
N SER A 639 54.01 40.34 -43.06
CA SER A 639 52.72 39.74 -43.43
C SER A 639 52.49 38.38 -42.76
N LEU A 640 53.52 37.54 -42.62
CA LEU A 640 53.41 36.25 -41.93
C LEU A 640 53.24 36.41 -40.42
N ILE A 641 53.88 37.41 -39.80
CA ILE A 641 53.68 37.76 -38.38
C ILE A 641 52.22 38.17 -38.12
N ASP A 642 51.65 39.00 -39.01
CA ASP A 642 50.25 39.42 -38.87
C ASP A 642 49.29 38.22 -39.03
N LYS A 643 49.57 37.30 -39.96
CA LYS A 643 48.81 36.04 -40.09
C LYS A 643 48.92 35.15 -38.84
N LYS A 644 50.11 35.05 -38.25
CA LYS A 644 50.33 34.28 -37.02
C LYS A 644 49.51 34.84 -35.86
N ALA A 645 49.51 36.17 -35.69
CA ALA A 645 48.72 36.82 -34.64
C ALA A 645 47.21 36.56 -34.79
N GLN A 646 46.70 36.51 -36.03
CA GLN A 646 45.30 36.13 -36.30
C GLN A 646 45.03 34.66 -35.95
N ALA A 647 45.94 33.73 -36.30
CA ALA A 647 45.81 32.33 -35.95
C ALA A 647 45.84 32.08 -34.43
N ASP A 648 46.67 32.80 -33.68
CA ASP A 648 46.73 32.76 -32.21
C ASP A 648 45.39 33.21 -31.57
N LEU A 649 44.74 34.25 -32.12
CA LEU A 649 43.43 34.71 -31.65
C LEU A 649 42.33 33.67 -31.87
N ILE A 650 42.32 33.01 -33.03
CA ILE A 650 41.36 31.94 -33.33
C ILE A 650 41.57 30.76 -32.38
N LEU A 651 42.83 30.37 -32.10
CA LEU A 651 43.14 29.28 -31.19
C LEU A 651 42.64 29.53 -29.75
N LYS A 652 42.77 30.76 -29.25
CA LYS A 652 42.21 31.14 -27.95
C LYS A 652 40.68 31.07 -27.92
N SER A 653 40.02 31.45 -29.02
CA SER A 653 38.56 31.29 -29.17
C SER A 653 38.12 29.81 -29.17
N ILE A 654 38.93 28.90 -29.73
CA ILE A 654 38.69 27.45 -29.67
C ILE A 654 38.76 26.96 -28.21
N GLU A 655 39.76 27.40 -27.43
CA GLU A 655 39.90 27.01 -26.03
C GLU A 655 38.71 27.48 -25.17
N GLU A 656 38.26 28.73 -25.35
CA GLU A 656 37.08 29.27 -24.65
C GLU A 656 35.81 28.48 -24.99
N LYS A 657 35.57 28.19 -26.27
CA LYS A 657 34.41 27.40 -26.71
C LYS A 657 34.46 25.94 -26.26
N ARG A 658 35.65 25.32 -26.19
CA ARG A 658 35.81 23.99 -25.60
C ARG A 658 35.43 23.97 -24.12
N LYS A 659 35.83 25.00 -23.37
CA LYS A 659 35.46 25.14 -21.95
C LYS A 659 33.96 25.32 -21.76
N GLU A 660 33.31 26.12 -22.60
CA GLU A 660 31.84 26.27 -22.60
C GLU A 660 31.13 24.93 -22.86
N ARG A 661 31.57 24.19 -23.88
CA ARG A 661 31.04 22.86 -24.22
C ARG A 661 31.16 21.88 -23.05
N GLU A 662 32.32 21.85 -22.38
CA GLU A 662 32.55 20.99 -21.22
C GLU A 662 31.63 21.35 -20.05
N GLN A 663 31.40 22.64 -19.80
CA GLN A 663 30.45 23.09 -18.78
C GLN A 663 29.01 22.66 -19.08
N ILE A 664 28.56 22.71 -20.33
CA ILE A 664 27.24 22.22 -20.73
C ILE A 664 27.14 20.71 -20.49
N LEU A 665 28.18 19.95 -20.85
CA LEU A 665 28.24 18.51 -20.62
C LEU A 665 28.14 18.16 -19.13
N ASP A 666 28.88 18.86 -18.27
CA ASP A 666 28.81 18.67 -16.82
C ASP A 666 27.42 18.98 -16.25
N ARG A 667 26.71 19.99 -16.80
CA ARG A 667 25.32 20.27 -16.41
C ARG A 667 24.37 19.13 -16.78
N ILE A 668 24.50 18.55 -17.98
CA ILE A 668 23.70 17.38 -18.40
C ILE A 668 23.94 16.21 -17.43
N ILE A 669 25.19 15.92 -17.11
CA ILE A 669 25.53 14.84 -16.18
C ILE A 669 24.97 15.11 -14.78
N GLY A 670 25.05 16.35 -14.30
CA GLY A 670 24.43 16.76 -13.03
C GLY A 670 22.92 16.53 -13.00
N LEU A 671 22.22 16.89 -14.09
CA LEU A 671 20.77 16.65 -14.21
C LEU A 671 20.42 15.15 -14.20
N ILE A 672 21.22 14.32 -14.86
CA ILE A 672 21.02 12.85 -14.85
C ILE A 672 21.18 12.30 -13.42
N SER A 673 22.17 12.75 -12.65
CA SER A 673 22.32 12.37 -11.24
C SER A 673 21.11 12.77 -10.37
N MET A 674 20.39 13.83 -10.74
CA MET A 674 19.18 14.22 -10.01
C MET A 674 18.03 13.21 -10.17
N PHE A 675 18.01 12.37 -11.21
CA PHE A 675 17.03 11.28 -11.30
C PHE A 675 17.21 10.27 -10.16
N GLU A 676 18.44 9.88 -9.87
CA GLU A 676 18.76 8.96 -8.77
C GLU A 676 18.43 9.60 -7.43
N SER A 677 18.89 10.83 -7.19
CA SER A 677 18.65 11.54 -5.92
C SER A 677 17.16 11.72 -5.62
N ASN A 678 16.36 12.20 -6.59
CA ASN A 678 14.91 12.38 -6.36
C ASN A 678 14.20 11.05 -6.11
N THR A 679 14.67 9.96 -6.74
CA THR A 679 14.10 8.63 -6.53
C THR A 679 14.44 8.10 -5.14
N ASP A 680 15.68 8.28 -4.67
CA ASP A 680 16.08 7.94 -3.30
C ASP A 680 15.28 8.74 -2.27
N ASP A 681 15.14 10.05 -2.46
CA ASP A 681 14.35 10.92 -1.58
C ASP A 681 12.90 10.45 -1.51
N PHE A 682 12.27 10.16 -2.66
CA PHE A 682 10.90 9.64 -2.71
C PHE A 682 10.76 8.31 -1.95
N CYS A 683 11.62 7.33 -2.22
CA CYS A 683 11.60 6.03 -1.54
C CYS A 683 11.75 6.19 -0.02
N ASN A 684 12.72 7.00 0.42
CA ASN A 684 12.99 7.22 1.85
C ASN A 684 11.80 7.85 2.57
N VAL A 685 11.18 8.88 1.97
CA VAL A 685 10.06 9.57 2.63
C VAL A 685 8.82 8.67 2.70
N ILE A 686 8.50 7.93 1.63
CA ILE A 686 7.37 6.98 1.67
C ILE A 686 7.62 5.88 2.71
N ASN A 687 8.81 5.26 2.72
CA ASN A 687 9.16 4.22 3.69
C ASN A 687 9.04 4.72 5.14
N SER A 688 9.41 5.97 5.41
CA SER A 688 9.25 6.58 6.73
C SER A 688 7.81 6.92 7.10
N THR A 689 6.93 7.15 6.12
CA THR A 689 5.54 7.54 6.34
C THR A 689 4.63 6.32 6.52
N VAL A 690 4.82 5.28 5.69
CA VAL A 690 3.99 4.06 5.72
C VAL A 690 4.26 3.23 6.98
N THR A 691 5.52 3.13 7.42
CA THR A 691 5.86 2.40 8.67
C THR A 691 5.31 3.03 9.95
N GLN A 692 4.90 4.29 9.91
CA GLN A 692 4.33 4.98 11.08
C GLN A 692 2.80 4.88 11.17
N THR A 693 2.12 4.40 10.13
CA THR A 693 0.65 4.55 9.98
C THR A 693 -0.13 3.23 9.97
N ASP A 694 0.50 2.08 9.69
CA ASP A 694 -0.20 0.80 9.60
C ASP A 694 -0.22 -0.01 10.91
N ASP A 695 -1.39 -0.12 11.52
CA ASP A 695 -1.78 -1.21 12.44
C ASP A 695 -2.08 -2.53 11.67
N THR A 696 -1.90 -2.53 10.34
CA THR A 696 -2.14 -3.70 9.49
C THR A 696 -0.88 -4.56 9.36
N LYS A 697 -1.06 -5.88 9.23
CA LYS A 697 0.02 -6.88 9.15
C LYS A 697 0.88 -6.80 7.87
N LEU A 698 0.59 -5.87 6.96
CA LEU A 698 1.25 -5.72 5.67
C LEU A 698 2.19 -4.51 5.72
N LEU A 699 3.48 -4.74 5.53
CA LEU A 699 4.51 -3.70 5.48
C LEU A 699 4.91 -3.46 4.04
N PHE A 700 4.69 -2.24 3.55
CA PHE A 700 5.15 -1.82 2.23
C PHE A 700 6.51 -1.14 2.33
N SER A 701 7.44 -1.50 1.44
CA SER A 701 8.72 -0.81 1.30
C SER A 701 9.05 -0.57 -0.17
N LEU A 702 9.50 0.65 -0.47
CA LEU A 702 9.97 1.06 -1.78
C LEU A 702 11.49 0.92 -1.87
N GLN A 703 11.98 0.40 -2.99
CA GLN A 703 13.40 0.31 -3.30
C GLN A 703 13.73 0.91 -4.67
N LYS A 704 14.90 1.54 -4.78
CA LYS A 704 15.45 2.00 -6.06
C LYS A 704 16.13 0.83 -6.79
N SER A 705 15.88 0.74 -8.10
CA SER A 705 16.65 -0.11 -9.02
C SER A 705 16.98 0.62 -10.32
N ILE A 706 17.96 0.11 -11.06
CA ILE A 706 18.40 0.67 -12.35
C ILE A 706 18.05 -0.33 -13.46
N ARG A 707 17.52 0.18 -14.58
CA ARG A 707 17.20 -0.61 -15.79
C ARG A 707 18.43 -0.80 -16.66
N GLU A 708 19.36 -1.63 -16.19
CA GLU A 708 20.66 -1.89 -16.82
C GLU A 708 20.51 -2.48 -18.23
N ILE A 709 19.60 -3.43 -18.46
CA ILE A 709 19.39 -4.01 -19.80
C ILE A 709 18.81 -2.95 -20.73
N ALA A 710 17.87 -2.13 -20.27
CA ALA A 710 17.32 -1.03 -21.07
C ALA A 710 18.39 0.00 -21.47
N PHE A 711 19.30 0.36 -20.56
CA PHE A 711 20.43 1.25 -20.85
C PHE A 711 21.40 0.62 -21.87
N SER A 712 21.83 -0.62 -21.64
CA SER A 712 22.72 -1.36 -22.55
C SER A 712 22.10 -1.48 -23.95
N GLN A 713 20.78 -1.71 -24.02
CA GLN A 713 20.05 -1.77 -25.28
C GLN A 713 19.98 -0.41 -25.97
N ALA A 714 19.70 0.67 -25.24
CA ALA A 714 19.73 2.03 -25.79
C ALA A 714 21.11 2.35 -26.40
N VAL A 715 22.22 1.98 -25.76
CA VAL A 715 23.56 2.15 -26.33
C VAL A 715 23.74 1.32 -27.61
N LYS A 716 23.39 0.02 -27.58
CA LYS A 716 23.48 -0.89 -28.75
C LYS A 716 22.60 -0.45 -29.92
N ASP A 717 21.49 0.22 -29.65
CA ASP A 717 20.60 0.73 -30.68
C ASP A 717 21.20 1.92 -31.42
N ASN A 718 22.04 2.72 -30.76
CA ASN A 718 22.63 3.93 -31.34
C ASN A 718 23.95 3.72 -32.11
N PHE A 719 24.83 2.81 -31.67
CA PHE A 719 26.18 2.64 -32.24
C PHE A 719 26.32 1.42 -33.17
N ASP A 720 27.26 1.44 -34.14
CA ASP A 720 27.55 0.26 -34.98
C ASP A 720 28.08 -0.88 -34.11
N ASN A 721 27.28 -1.95 -34.01
CA ASN A 721 27.56 -3.13 -33.18
C ASN A 721 28.93 -3.77 -33.45
N ARG A 722 29.47 -3.67 -34.68
CA ARG A 722 30.80 -4.22 -35.01
C ARG A 722 31.92 -3.41 -34.36
N LYS A 723 31.78 -2.07 -34.35
CA LYS A 723 32.74 -1.19 -33.68
C LYS A 723 32.58 -1.23 -32.17
N LEU A 724 31.34 -1.29 -31.68
CA LEU A 724 31.07 -1.41 -30.24
C LEU A 724 31.76 -2.64 -29.65
N ARG A 725 31.64 -3.81 -30.29
CA ARG A 725 32.31 -5.06 -29.86
C ARG A 725 33.84 -4.99 -29.82
N GLY A 726 34.44 -4.14 -30.66
CA GLY A 726 35.88 -3.95 -30.72
C GLY A 726 36.41 -2.81 -29.86
N SER A 727 35.53 -2.08 -29.17
CA SER A 727 35.87 -0.89 -28.39
C SER A 727 36.10 -1.20 -26.91
N SER A 728 36.72 -0.25 -26.20
CA SER A 728 36.89 -0.32 -24.74
C SER A 728 35.55 -0.33 -23.98
N PHE A 729 34.45 0.08 -24.61
CA PHE A 729 33.12 0.18 -24.01
C PHE A 729 32.38 -1.17 -23.92
N ASN A 730 32.74 -2.19 -24.72
CA ASN A 730 32.00 -3.47 -24.72
C ASN A 730 32.07 -4.18 -23.37
N ALA A 731 33.26 -4.22 -22.75
CA ALA A 731 33.47 -4.87 -21.46
C ALA A 731 32.71 -4.15 -20.33
N ILE A 732 32.54 -2.84 -20.43
CA ILE A 732 31.81 -2.03 -19.44
C ILE A 732 30.29 -2.27 -19.57
N LEU A 733 29.77 -2.38 -20.79
CA LEU A 733 28.35 -2.64 -21.07
C LEU A 733 27.90 -4.08 -20.80
N GLU A 734 28.86 -5.02 -20.64
CA GLU A 734 28.61 -6.42 -20.29
C GLU A 734 28.78 -6.69 -18.78
N ALA A 735 29.23 -5.71 -18.00
CA ALA A 735 29.37 -5.83 -16.54
C ALA A 735 28.02 -5.69 -15.81
N GLU A 736 27.87 -6.41 -14.69
CA GLU A 736 26.80 -6.14 -13.71
C GLU A 736 27.10 -4.76 -13.08
N SER A 737 26.24 -3.74 -13.32
CA SER A 737 26.41 -2.30 -13.01
C SER A 737 27.13 -1.43 -14.07
N SER A 738 26.61 -1.44 -15.29
CA SER A 738 27.17 -0.63 -16.40
C SER A 738 26.72 0.83 -16.36
N HIS A 739 25.58 1.14 -15.73
CA HIS A 739 25.02 2.47 -15.69
C HIS A 739 25.82 3.40 -14.75
N SER A 740 26.54 4.37 -15.34
CA SER A 740 27.26 5.40 -14.59
C SER A 740 27.33 6.72 -15.34
N THR A 741 27.38 7.81 -14.59
CA THR A 741 27.54 9.16 -15.13
C THR A 741 28.85 9.34 -15.91
N SER A 742 29.92 8.68 -15.47
CA SER A 742 31.22 8.68 -16.16
C SER A 742 31.15 7.99 -17.53
N LEU A 743 30.44 6.85 -17.60
CA LEU A 743 30.21 6.15 -18.87
C LEU A 743 29.34 7.00 -19.81
N MET A 744 28.25 7.58 -19.31
CA MET A 744 27.39 8.47 -20.11
C MET A 744 28.15 9.66 -20.66
N LYS A 745 28.98 10.32 -19.84
CA LYS A 745 29.85 11.42 -20.28
C LYS A 745 30.76 10.99 -21.42
N SER A 746 31.39 9.83 -21.27
CA SER A 746 32.29 9.26 -22.30
C SER A 746 31.57 8.92 -23.60
N LEU A 747 30.36 8.34 -23.51
CA LEU A 747 29.52 8.03 -24.67
C LEU A 747 29.05 9.29 -25.40
N ILE A 748 28.70 10.36 -24.69
CA ILE A 748 28.32 11.65 -25.30
C ILE A 748 29.51 12.25 -26.05
N ILE A 749 30.72 12.19 -25.48
CA ILE A 749 31.95 12.65 -26.15
C ILE A 749 32.18 11.86 -27.45
N GLU A 750 32.04 10.53 -27.44
CA GLU A 750 32.15 9.70 -28.66
C GLU A 750 31.07 10.00 -29.72
N ILE A 751 29.91 10.55 -29.32
CA ILE A 751 28.88 11.02 -30.27
C ILE A 751 29.30 12.34 -30.93
N LEU A 752 29.89 13.24 -30.14
CA LEU A 752 30.32 14.56 -30.62
C LEU A 752 31.58 14.46 -31.47
N GLU A 753 32.59 13.75 -30.95
CA GLU A 753 33.94 13.55 -31.49
C GLU A 753 34.27 12.04 -31.56
N PRO A 754 33.83 11.34 -32.62
CA PRO A 754 34.02 9.90 -32.73
C PRO A 754 35.50 9.51 -32.79
N LYS A 755 35.96 8.64 -31.89
CA LYS A 755 37.32 8.06 -31.89
C LYS A 755 37.27 6.54 -32.00
N GLU A 756 36.60 5.88 -31.06
CA GLU A 756 36.45 4.42 -31.04
C GLU A 756 35.11 3.98 -31.64
N LEU A 757 34.05 4.79 -31.46
CA LEU A 757 32.69 4.44 -31.83
C LEU A 757 32.24 5.17 -33.10
N SER A 758 31.16 4.69 -33.72
CA SER A 758 30.44 5.45 -34.73
C SER A 758 28.95 5.13 -34.68
N LEU A 759 28.13 6.17 -34.84
CA LEU A 759 26.67 6.02 -34.92
C LEU A 759 26.26 5.18 -36.13
N LYS A 760 25.11 4.52 -36.02
CA LYS A 760 24.46 3.90 -37.19
C LYS A 760 24.02 4.97 -38.19
N THR A 761 24.00 4.63 -39.47
CA THR A 761 23.79 5.57 -40.60
C THR A 761 22.48 6.36 -40.55
N SER A 762 21.47 5.91 -39.82
CA SER A 762 20.15 6.57 -39.71
C SER A 762 19.95 7.40 -38.43
N ILE A 763 20.95 7.49 -37.55
CA ILE A 763 20.78 8.05 -36.21
C ILE A 763 21.44 9.43 -36.13
N LEU A 764 20.64 10.43 -35.72
CA LEU A 764 21.11 11.79 -35.48
C LEU A 764 21.79 11.89 -34.11
N LYS A 765 22.82 12.76 -34.00
CA LYS A 765 23.54 13.00 -32.73
C LYS A 765 22.59 13.36 -31.58
N GLU A 766 21.60 14.21 -31.85
CA GLU A 766 20.59 14.60 -30.86
C GLU A 766 19.77 13.41 -30.35
N SER A 767 19.31 12.56 -31.26
CA SER A 767 18.54 11.36 -30.90
C SER A 767 19.36 10.37 -30.09
N ALA A 768 20.65 10.22 -30.44
CA ALA A 768 21.55 9.34 -29.71
C ALA A 768 21.80 9.84 -28.28
N ILE A 769 22.09 11.13 -28.11
CA ILE A 769 22.31 11.73 -26.80
C ILE A 769 21.02 11.63 -25.95
N LYS A 770 19.85 11.96 -26.50
CA LYS A 770 18.56 11.80 -25.79
C LYS A 770 18.32 10.35 -25.34
N SER A 771 18.60 9.39 -26.22
CA SER A 771 18.37 7.97 -25.92
C SER A 771 19.24 7.43 -24.79
N ILE A 772 20.48 7.91 -24.63
CA ILE A 772 21.39 7.47 -23.57
C ILE A 772 21.30 8.30 -22.28
N THR A 773 20.55 9.42 -22.30
CA THR A 773 20.37 10.34 -21.16
C THR A 773 18.96 10.30 -20.56
N GLN A 774 18.07 9.44 -21.06
CA GLN A 774 16.74 9.23 -20.49
C GLN A 774 16.80 8.64 -19.06
N ASN A 775 15.69 8.73 -18.33
CA ASN A 775 15.61 8.16 -16.98
C ASN A 775 15.58 6.62 -16.99
N PHE A 776 16.68 5.99 -16.55
CA PHE A 776 16.80 4.54 -16.36
C PHE A 776 16.53 4.07 -14.93
N VAL A 777 16.21 4.98 -14.01
CA VAL A 777 15.90 4.66 -12.61
C VAL A 777 14.46 4.17 -12.49
N LYS A 778 14.22 3.19 -11.62
CA LYS A 778 12.89 2.62 -11.31
C LYS A 778 12.68 2.54 -9.80
N VAL A 779 11.44 2.76 -9.39
CA VAL A 779 10.93 2.43 -8.05
C VAL A 779 10.29 1.03 -8.09
N ASN A 780 10.75 0.13 -7.22
CA ASN A 780 10.12 -1.17 -6.97
C ASN A 780 9.31 -1.11 -5.68
N TYR A 781 8.20 -1.84 -5.64
CA TYR A 781 7.32 -1.90 -4.48
C TYR A 781 7.33 -3.31 -3.88
N ASP A 782 7.91 -3.45 -2.70
CA ASP A 782 7.94 -4.69 -1.94
C ASP A 782 6.82 -4.68 -0.88
N VAL A 783 6.21 -5.84 -0.66
CA VAL A 783 5.18 -6.06 0.37
C VAL A 783 5.62 -7.25 1.21
N THR A 784 5.70 -7.08 2.52
CA THR A 784 6.04 -8.16 3.45
C THR A 784 4.90 -8.36 4.45
N MET A 785 4.63 -9.61 4.83
CA MET A 785 3.61 -9.96 5.82
C MET A 785 4.22 -10.90 6.86
N GLU A 786 4.23 -10.48 8.13
CA GLU A 786 4.73 -11.33 9.25
C GLU A 786 6.15 -11.93 9.04
N ASN A 787 7.04 -11.20 8.33
CA ASN A 787 8.40 -11.57 7.91
C ASN A 787 8.53 -12.53 6.71
N ASP A 788 7.46 -12.77 5.96
CA ASP A 788 7.48 -13.45 4.64
C ASP A 788 7.34 -12.46 3.46
#